data_AF-A0AAU9JF21-F1
#
_entry.id   AF-A0AAU9JF21-F1
#
_cell.length_a   1.000
_cell.length_b   1.000
_cell.length_c   1.000
_cell.angle_alpha   90.00
_cell.angle_beta   90.00
_cell.angle_gamma   90.00
#
_symmetry.space_group_name_H-M   'P 1'
#
loop_
_entity.id
_entity.type
_entity.pdbx_description
1 polymer ?
#
loop_
_entity_poly.entity_id
_entity_poly.type
_entity_poly.pdbx_seq_one_letter_code
_entity_poly.pdbx_strand_id
1 'polypeptide(L)'
;MGNWYYGLGDRYLISKHEKCTLTPPGYPWPGVLPDRTLNLFSNLYSAGSNKCPEQEEFSSFQSGILSIWCPSNATIIEQPDFLSMRNDTFVLTDTGMENWSKIASGLQKKYSVNGTSSYKINSEWFQVFCENKENYYVQNVVKDEVVKRIEGKMQERSVKPMNLVVFMIDTVSRARVYRKMQNLANYLENLNKTGNSQVFQFFRIISNGISTAFNTRAMYSGSQLRQNRSGRPFWDIFQKQGNAALFLNGFCEDWQKTFLKKEFSDINYAVFFPWCHFDCHPLQGTFGNFAGPFSILRRCINGDYLHNYIIEYLNQFWKNHEQFGKVVLIPFQEGHEGTGEVISVLDPDLTNFLKKLEKSGDLNQTVVVITSDHGLHMGPYYTGSKMGAFEEKLPTLFMIYPQWFINKYPEFRQNLAENEQRLVSHYDTYWTFRHLATLPEFGGEISENFEENSNLYEDTWDCQKNLYYMEASYQFIGKKWRKDFYSFPLNITYTKINDCFTSLQYTPKVYENLTSIPYSEISKENDKYNRDKALETVLLDKDVRYWFEDAYQDVIKKLMLKSKEAVGQEDYVLESKTLEEESWDTLKAPGRGRYLFGRSLLKYTDDRSCDMAGIPNCVCDGDDSITKIIAKSG
;
A
#
# COMPACT_ATOMS: atom_id res chain seq x y z
N MET A 1 -22.60 -21.41 -11.33
CA MET A 1 -21.61 -22.06 -10.45
C MET A 1 -20.42 -21.12 -10.37
N GLY A 2 -20.04 -20.66 -9.17
CA GLY A 2 -19.15 -19.51 -9.01
C GLY A 2 -17.78 -19.68 -9.69
N ASN A 3 -17.51 -18.82 -10.67
CA ASN A 3 -16.34 -18.82 -11.53
C ASN A 3 -15.01 -18.43 -10.85
N TRP A 4 -14.84 -18.70 -9.55
CA TRP A 4 -13.70 -18.21 -8.76
C TRP A 4 -12.34 -18.77 -9.23
N TYR A 5 -12.35 -19.89 -9.95
CA TYR A 5 -11.16 -20.53 -10.52
C TYR A 5 -10.91 -20.15 -11.98
N TYR A 6 -11.89 -19.59 -12.70
CA TYR A 6 -11.68 -19.13 -14.07
C TYR A 6 -10.89 -17.83 -14.09
N GLY A 7 -10.10 -17.65 -15.12
CA GLY A 7 -9.33 -16.45 -15.39
C GLY A 7 -9.48 -16.00 -16.83
N LEU A 8 -8.72 -14.96 -17.18
CA LEU A 8 -8.60 -14.46 -18.55
C LEU A 8 -8.07 -15.53 -19.53
N GLY A 9 -8.51 -15.46 -20.78
CA GLY A 9 -8.04 -16.27 -21.90
C GLY A 9 -8.26 -17.77 -21.72
N ASP A 10 -9.42 -18.16 -21.19
CA ASP A 10 -9.80 -19.54 -20.86
C ASP A 10 -8.85 -20.27 -19.89
N ARG A 11 -7.95 -19.53 -19.22
CA ARG A 11 -7.08 -20.07 -18.17
C ARG A 11 -7.88 -20.34 -16.90
N TYR A 12 -7.44 -21.32 -16.13
CA TYR A 12 -8.05 -21.68 -14.86
C TYR A 12 -7.00 -21.99 -13.80
N LEU A 13 -7.38 -21.81 -12.53
CA LEU A 13 -6.59 -22.26 -11.40
C LEU A 13 -6.42 -23.78 -11.45
N ILE A 14 -5.19 -24.26 -11.50
CA ILE A 14 -4.85 -25.68 -11.39
C ILE A 14 -4.78 -26.04 -9.91
N SER A 15 -5.89 -26.42 -9.27
CA SER A 15 -5.99 -26.52 -7.78
C SER A 15 -4.81 -27.18 -7.07
N LYS A 16 -4.34 -28.34 -7.57
CA LYS A 16 -3.15 -29.03 -7.08
C LYS A 16 -1.90 -28.46 -7.73
N HIS A 17 -1.08 -27.77 -6.95
CA HIS A 17 0.24 -27.31 -7.34
C HIS A 17 1.29 -27.79 -6.33
N GLU A 18 2.52 -27.99 -6.80
CA GLU A 18 3.64 -28.31 -5.91
C GLU A 18 3.77 -27.23 -4.82
N LYS A 19 3.99 -27.67 -3.57
CA LYS A 19 4.04 -26.85 -2.33
C LYS A 19 2.80 -26.00 -1.99
N CYS A 20 1.86 -25.80 -2.89
CA CYS A 20 0.62 -25.07 -2.60
C CYS A 20 -0.61 -25.62 -3.33
N THR A 21 -1.32 -26.53 -2.68
CA THR A 21 -2.65 -26.95 -3.12
C THR A 21 -3.71 -26.02 -2.54
N LEU A 22 -4.56 -25.45 -3.41
CA LEU A 22 -5.69 -24.62 -2.98
C LEU A 22 -6.98 -25.44 -3.02
N THR A 23 -7.55 -25.71 -1.84
CA THR A 23 -8.86 -26.35 -1.71
C THR A 23 -9.91 -25.34 -1.24
N PRO A 24 -10.87 -24.94 -2.10
CA PRO A 24 -11.91 -24.00 -1.69
C PRO A 24 -12.77 -24.62 -0.58
N PRO A 25 -12.95 -23.94 0.57
CA PRO A 25 -13.62 -24.53 1.72
C PRO A 25 -15.15 -24.43 1.67
N GLY A 26 -15.71 -23.95 0.56
CA GLY A 26 -17.15 -23.78 0.40
C GLY A 26 -17.53 -23.04 -0.88
N TYR A 27 -18.79 -22.62 -0.94
CA TYR A 27 -19.37 -21.97 -2.11
C TYR A 27 -19.26 -20.43 -2.02
N PRO A 28 -18.84 -19.72 -3.09
CA PRO A 28 -18.83 -18.25 -3.12
C PRO A 28 -20.25 -17.72 -3.35
N TRP A 29 -21.08 -17.79 -2.30
CA TRP A 29 -22.50 -17.44 -2.38
C TRP A 29 -22.82 -16.02 -2.85
N PRO A 30 -21.97 -14.97 -2.70
CA PRO A 30 -22.28 -13.66 -3.27
C PRO A 30 -22.39 -13.71 -4.80
N GLY A 31 -21.69 -14.65 -5.45
CA GLY A 31 -21.71 -14.80 -6.90
C GLY A 31 -22.96 -15.49 -7.47
N VAL A 32 -23.93 -15.91 -6.64
CA VAL A 32 -25.24 -16.39 -7.12
C VAL A 32 -26.38 -15.44 -6.86
N LEU A 33 -26.12 -14.40 -6.07
CA LEU A 33 -27.11 -13.37 -5.84
C LEU A 33 -27.16 -12.44 -7.06
N PRO A 34 -28.35 -11.97 -7.46
CA PRO A 34 -28.45 -10.87 -8.41
C PRO A 34 -27.60 -9.68 -7.97
N ASP A 35 -27.09 -8.91 -8.93
CA ASP A 35 -26.32 -7.71 -8.62
C ASP A 35 -27.10 -6.78 -7.67
N ARG A 36 -26.38 -6.20 -6.71
CA ARG A 36 -26.92 -5.30 -5.67
C ARG A 36 -27.85 -5.96 -4.66
N THR A 37 -27.96 -7.28 -4.62
CA THR A 37 -28.77 -7.96 -3.58
C THR A 37 -28.26 -7.62 -2.17
N LEU A 38 -26.94 -7.48 -2.00
CA LEU A 38 -26.36 -7.10 -0.71
C LEU A 38 -26.51 -5.60 -0.38
N ASN A 39 -26.94 -4.78 -1.35
CA ASN A 39 -27.30 -3.39 -1.10
C ASN A 39 -28.56 -3.26 -0.22
N LEU A 40 -29.35 -4.31 0.01
CA LEU A 40 -30.44 -4.26 0.99
C LEU A 40 -29.89 -4.05 2.41
N PHE A 41 -28.80 -4.74 2.75
CA PHE A 41 -28.11 -4.53 4.03
C PHE A 41 -27.41 -3.18 4.05
N SER A 42 -26.88 -2.73 2.91
CA SER A 42 -26.32 -1.40 2.80
C SER A 42 -27.40 -0.34 2.97
N ASN A 43 -28.57 -0.37 2.34
CA ASN A 43 -29.63 0.65 2.54
C ASN A 43 -30.12 0.79 4.01
N LEU A 44 -29.90 -0.22 4.85
CA LEU A 44 -30.15 -0.17 6.30
C LEU A 44 -29.05 0.56 7.11
N TYR A 45 -27.81 0.64 6.60
CA TYR A 45 -26.63 1.20 7.30
C TYR A 45 -25.83 2.28 6.52
N SER A 46 -25.95 2.29 5.19
CA SER A 46 -25.41 3.23 4.20
C SER A 46 -26.58 3.96 3.57
N ALA A 47 -26.69 5.27 3.78
CA ALA A 47 -27.72 6.08 3.18
C ALA A 47 -27.65 6.06 1.63
N GLY A 48 -28.40 5.17 0.99
CA GLY A 48 -28.89 5.30 -0.38
C GLY A 48 -28.00 4.87 -1.55
N SER A 49 -28.55 5.18 -2.75
CA SER A 49 -28.06 4.97 -4.13
C SER A 49 -26.54 4.89 -4.31
N ASN A 50 -26.02 4.03 -5.20
CA ASN A 50 -24.60 4.05 -5.59
C ASN A 50 -24.15 5.36 -6.26
N LYS A 51 -25.05 6.30 -6.57
CA LYS A 51 -24.73 7.61 -7.16
C LYS A 51 -24.38 8.65 -6.09
N CYS A 52 -23.42 9.51 -6.40
CA CYS A 52 -23.20 10.72 -5.62
C CYS A 52 -24.41 11.68 -5.75
N PRO A 53 -24.67 12.51 -4.74
CA PRO A 53 -25.73 13.52 -4.82
C PRO A 53 -25.46 14.48 -5.98
N GLU A 54 -26.50 14.89 -6.71
CA GLU A 54 -26.33 15.94 -7.72
C GLU A 54 -25.92 17.26 -7.04
N GLN A 55 -24.99 17.97 -7.66
CA GLN A 55 -24.57 19.31 -7.26
C GLN A 55 -24.87 20.31 -8.37
N GLU A 56 -25.16 21.54 -7.99
CA GLU A 56 -25.40 22.60 -8.95
C GLU A 56 -24.08 23.17 -9.47
N GLU A 57 -23.90 23.14 -10.78
CA GLU A 57 -22.75 23.74 -11.44
C GLU A 57 -22.99 25.23 -11.68
N PHE A 58 -22.21 26.07 -10.99
CA PHE A 58 -22.17 27.53 -11.19
C PHE A 58 -20.79 28.01 -11.65
N SER A 59 -19.89 27.07 -11.92
CA SER A 59 -18.56 27.32 -12.45
C SER A 59 -18.06 26.09 -13.23
N SER A 60 -17.01 26.28 -14.02
CA SER A 60 -16.26 25.22 -14.69
C SER A 60 -14.78 25.56 -14.68
N PHE A 61 -13.94 24.54 -14.61
CA PHE A 61 -12.50 24.71 -14.69
C PHE A 61 -11.90 23.89 -15.84
N GLN A 62 -11.17 24.57 -16.72
CA GLN A 62 -10.48 23.91 -17.83
C GLN A 62 -9.16 24.61 -18.14
N SER A 63 -8.07 23.83 -18.22
CA SER A 63 -6.76 24.32 -18.67
C SER A 63 -6.25 25.56 -17.92
N GLY A 64 -6.40 25.60 -16.59
CA GLY A 64 -5.95 26.72 -15.77
C GLY A 64 -6.93 27.90 -15.70
N ILE A 65 -8.06 27.84 -16.40
CA ILE A 65 -9.07 28.90 -16.45
C ILE A 65 -10.35 28.45 -15.74
N LEU A 66 -10.69 29.16 -14.68
CA LEU A 66 -11.95 29.07 -13.97
C LEU A 66 -12.94 30.04 -14.61
N SER A 67 -14.10 29.55 -15.04
CA SER A 67 -15.22 30.38 -15.48
C SER A 67 -16.37 30.26 -14.50
N ILE A 68 -16.98 31.38 -14.10
CA ILE A 68 -18.02 31.44 -13.06
C ILE A 68 -19.26 32.12 -13.63
N TRP A 69 -20.44 31.61 -13.29
CA TRP A 69 -21.76 32.18 -13.62
C TRP A 69 -22.67 32.21 -12.37
N CYS A 70 -22.16 32.82 -11.30
CA CYS A 70 -22.85 33.10 -10.06
C CYS A 70 -23.60 34.45 -10.13
N PRO A 71 -24.87 34.55 -9.69
CA PRO A 71 -25.61 35.81 -9.65
C PRO A 71 -25.02 36.87 -8.70
N SER A 72 -24.36 36.41 -7.63
CA SER A 72 -23.65 37.25 -6.67
C SER A 72 -22.14 37.19 -6.88
N ASN A 73 -21.36 37.96 -6.11
CA ASN A 73 -19.92 37.69 -6.05
C ASN A 73 -19.67 36.24 -5.61
N ALA A 74 -18.64 35.62 -6.19
CA ALA A 74 -18.16 34.31 -5.79
C ALA A 74 -16.96 34.46 -4.85
N THR A 75 -16.71 33.43 -4.04
CA THR A 75 -15.51 33.35 -3.19
C THR A 75 -14.66 32.17 -3.64
N ILE A 76 -13.38 32.41 -3.89
CA ILE A 76 -12.41 31.37 -4.23
C ILE A 76 -11.55 31.10 -2.99
N ILE A 77 -11.36 29.83 -2.67
CA ILE A 77 -10.46 29.36 -1.61
C ILE A 77 -9.45 28.40 -2.24
N GLU A 78 -8.20 28.85 -2.36
CA GLU A 78 -7.07 28.00 -2.73
C GLU A 78 -6.40 27.46 -1.46
N GLN A 79 -6.27 26.15 -1.37
CA GLN A 79 -5.79 25.46 -0.18
C GLN A 79 -4.26 25.23 -0.26
N PRO A 80 -3.54 25.17 0.86
CA PRO A 80 -2.08 25.03 0.87
C PRO A 80 -1.60 23.61 0.51
N ASP A 81 -0.43 23.50 -0.13
CA ASP A 81 0.30 22.23 -0.31
C ASP A 81 0.93 21.78 1.01
N PHE A 82 0.15 21.07 1.82
CA PHE A 82 0.48 20.77 3.20
C PHE A 82 1.71 19.85 3.40
N LEU A 83 2.05 18.99 2.43
CA LEU A 83 3.24 18.13 2.59
C LEU A 83 4.53 18.94 2.68
N SER A 84 4.60 20.05 1.95
CA SER A 84 5.73 20.99 1.99
C SER A 84 5.88 21.71 3.34
N MET A 85 4.87 21.63 4.22
CA MET A 85 4.78 22.41 5.46
C MET A 85 4.89 21.55 6.74
N ARG A 86 5.35 20.29 6.63
CA ARG A 86 5.48 19.35 7.76
C ARG A 86 6.60 19.76 8.71
N ASN A 87 6.32 19.69 10.01
CA ASN A 87 7.36 19.62 11.05
C ASN A 87 7.34 18.32 11.88
N ASP A 88 6.21 17.65 12.08
CA ASP A 88 6.13 16.30 12.68
C ASP A 88 4.67 15.94 12.97
N THR A 89 4.32 14.65 12.88
CA THR A 89 3.00 14.09 13.29
C THR A 89 1.77 14.41 12.44
N PHE A 90 1.86 14.46 11.10
CA PHE A 90 0.67 14.30 10.27
C PHE A 90 0.24 12.83 10.18
N VAL A 91 -0.45 12.37 11.22
CA VAL A 91 -1.50 11.35 11.10
C VAL A 91 -2.70 12.07 11.68
N LEU A 92 -3.70 12.33 10.85
CA LEU A 92 -4.94 12.87 11.37
C LEU A 92 -5.44 11.85 12.39
N THR A 93 -5.49 12.24 13.65
CA THR A 93 -6.26 11.57 14.70
C THR A 93 -7.62 12.28 14.78
N ASP A 94 -8.57 11.79 15.57
CA ASP A 94 -9.84 12.50 15.77
C ASP A 94 -9.64 13.97 16.19
N THR A 95 -8.62 14.26 17.00
CA THR A 95 -8.18 15.62 17.38
C THR A 95 -7.30 16.31 16.33
N GLY A 96 -6.71 15.54 15.42
CA GLY A 96 -5.81 16.00 14.37
C GLY A 96 -6.53 16.78 13.28
N MET A 97 -7.77 16.40 12.92
CA MET A 97 -8.57 17.14 11.91
C MET A 97 -8.96 18.54 12.36
N GLU A 98 -9.30 18.74 13.64
CA GLU A 98 -9.61 20.07 14.16
C GLU A 98 -8.37 20.97 14.20
N ASN A 99 -7.24 20.45 14.69
CA ASN A 99 -5.98 21.18 14.69
C ASN A 99 -5.50 21.49 13.27
N TRP A 100 -5.66 20.54 12.36
CA TRP A 100 -5.39 20.71 10.94
C TRP A 100 -6.26 21.80 10.33
N SER A 101 -7.57 21.80 10.57
CA SER A 101 -8.49 22.80 10.02
C SER A 101 -8.09 24.20 10.48
N LYS A 102 -7.66 24.36 11.74
CA LYS A 102 -7.12 25.63 12.26
C LYS A 102 -5.85 26.06 11.52
N ILE A 103 -4.86 25.18 11.35
CA ILE A 103 -3.60 25.50 10.66
C ILE A 103 -3.87 25.83 9.18
N ALA A 104 -4.61 24.97 8.46
CA ALA A 104 -4.93 25.15 7.05
C ALA A 104 -5.70 26.46 6.81
N SER A 105 -6.60 26.84 7.73
CA SER A 105 -7.36 28.09 7.60
C SER A 105 -6.50 29.36 7.59
N GLY A 106 -5.32 29.33 8.22
CA GLY A 106 -4.36 30.45 8.22
C GLY A 106 -3.47 30.50 6.97
N LEU A 107 -3.46 29.44 6.17
CA LEU A 107 -2.58 29.26 5.02
C LEU A 107 -3.32 29.31 3.67
N GLN A 108 -4.64 29.09 3.70
CA GLN A 108 -5.49 29.21 2.52
C GLN A 108 -5.47 30.65 1.95
N LYS A 109 -5.50 30.77 0.63
CA LYS A 109 -5.73 32.05 -0.05
C LYS A 109 -7.21 32.18 -0.33
N LYS A 110 -7.88 33.08 0.40
CA LYS A 110 -9.31 33.36 0.25
C LYS A 110 -9.53 34.75 -0.34
N TYR A 111 -10.26 34.85 -1.43
CA TYR A 111 -10.58 36.13 -2.08
C TYR A 111 -11.93 36.10 -2.79
N SER A 112 -12.58 37.26 -2.87
CA SER A 112 -13.88 37.42 -3.53
C SER A 112 -13.70 37.98 -4.94
N VAL A 113 -14.49 37.47 -5.88
CA VAL A 113 -14.42 37.79 -7.30
C VAL A 113 -15.81 38.05 -7.88
N ASN A 114 -15.87 38.67 -9.06
CA ASN A 114 -17.13 38.88 -9.76
C ASN A 114 -17.73 37.52 -10.16
N GLY A 115 -19.03 37.34 -9.92
CA GLY A 115 -19.73 36.08 -10.18
C GLY A 115 -19.87 35.70 -11.64
N THR A 116 -19.71 36.65 -12.58
CA THR A 116 -19.82 36.39 -14.03
C THR A 116 -18.53 36.81 -14.73
N SER A 117 -17.47 36.02 -14.57
CA SER A 117 -16.16 36.29 -15.13
C SER A 117 -15.29 35.03 -15.18
N SER A 118 -14.16 35.12 -15.88
CA SER A 118 -13.12 34.10 -15.91
C SER A 118 -11.86 34.54 -15.15
N TYR A 119 -11.20 33.60 -14.49
CA TYR A 119 -10.01 33.81 -13.66
C TYR A 119 -8.97 32.73 -13.94
N LYS A 120 -7.69 33.10 -13.93
CA LYS A 120 -6.59 32.13 -14.02
C LYS A 120 -6.27 31.60 -12.63
N ILE A 121 -6.28 30.28 -12.45
CA ILE A 121 -5.98 29.62 -11.19
C ILE A 121 -4.76 28.72 -11.36
N ASN A 122 -3.74 28.94 -10.52
CA ASN A 122 -2.49 28.18 -10.57
C ASN A 122 -2.37 27.16 -9.42
N SER A 123 -3.32 27.11 -8.49
CA SER A 123 -3.28 26.17 -7.37
C SER A 123 -3.73 24.78 -7.79
N GLU A 124 -3.08 23.75 -7.26
CA GLU A 124 -3.38 22.34 -7.57
C GLU A 124 -4.79 21.92 -7.13
N TRP A 125 -5.37 22.56 -6.11
CA TRP A 125 -6.75 22.33 -5.71
C TRP A 125 -7.36 23.56 -5.06
N PHE A 126 -8.64 23.78 -5.33
CA PHE A 126 -9.36 24.97 -4.85
C PHE A 126 -10.87 24.74 -4.85
N GLN A 127 -11.55 25.56 -4.06
CA GLN A 127 -13.00 25.57 -3.90
C GLN A 127 -13.53 26.91 -4.39
N VAL A 128 -14.70 26.88 -5.03
CA VAL A 128 -15.44 28.08 -5.43
C VAL A 128 -16.77 28.04 -4.72
N PHE A 129 -17.14 29.13 -4.07
CA PHE A 129 -18.40 29.27 -3.36
C PHE A 129 -19.27 30.36 -4.01
N CYS A 130 -20.52 30.04 -4.26
CA CYS A 130 -21.57 30.96 -4.71
C CYS A 130 -22.73 30.83 -3.73
N GLU A 131 -22.94 31.85 -2.90
CA GLU A 131 -23.90 31.80 -1.78
C GLU A 131 -23.64 30.57 -0.88
N ASN A 132 -24.56 29.60 -0.85
CA ASN A 132 -24.43 28.35 -0.07
C ASN A 132 -23.98 27.15 -0.90
N LYS A 133 -23.61 27.36 -2.17
CA LYS A 133 -23.20 26.31 -3.10
C LYS A 133 -21.69 26.28 -3.22
N GLU A 134 -21.16 25.09 -3.49
CA GLU A 134 -19.74 24.84 -3.68
C GLU A 134 -19.52 24.17 -5.03
N ASN A 135 -18.43 24.52 -5.71
CA ASN A 135 -17.83 23.71 -6.76
C ASN A 135 -16.35 23.45 -6.41
N TYR A 136 -15.89 22.21 -6.63
CA TYR A 136 -14.59 21.72 -6.19
C TYR A 136 -13.71 21.30 -7.38
N TYR A 137 -12.44 21.69 -7.40
CA TYR A 137 -11.55 21.41 -8.53
C TYR A 137 -10.15 20.98 -8.11
N VAL A 138 -9.55 20.13 -8.94
CA VAL A 138 -8.15 19.69 -8.84
C VAL A 138 -7.45 19.80 -10.19
N GLN A 139 -6.14 20.04 -10.17
CA GLN A 139 -5.27 20.01 -11.33
C GLN A 139 -3.84 19.59 -10.98
N ASN A 140 -3.16 18.93 -11.91
CA ASN A 140 -1.73 18.71 -11.79
C ASN A 140 -0.98 19.96 -12.23
N VAL A 141 -0.21 20.57 -11.33
CA VAL A 141 0.64 21.73 -11.65
C VAL A 141 2.08 21.26 -11.81
N VAL A 142 2.68 21.56 -12.96
CA VAL A 142 4.07 21.18 -13.24
C VAL A 142 5.03 21.93 -12.32
N LYS A 143 5.93 21.19 -11.66
CA LYS A 143 7.00 21.74 -10.84
C LYS A 143 8.29 21.87 -11.66
N ASP A 144 8.74 23.10 -11.94
CA ASP A 144 9.93 23.38 -12.76
C ASP A 144 11.20 22.66 -12.27
N GLU A 145 11.37 22.54 -10.95
CA GLU A 145 12.50 21.83 -10.35
C GLU A 145 12.49 20.33 -10.68
N VAL A 146 11.31 19.71 -10.75
CA VAL A 146 11.13 18.30 -11.10
C VAL A 146 11.46 18.11 -12.57
N VAL A 147 10.97 18.98 -13.44
CA VAL A 147 11.26 18.98 -14.88
C VAL A 147 12.76 19.08 -15.13
N LYS A 148 13.43 20.10 -14.58
CA LYS A 148 14.87 20.32 -14.76
C LYS A 148 15.72 19.14 -14.26
N ARG A 149 15.36 18.57 -13.11
CA ARG A 149 16.05 17.39 -12.56
C ARG A 149 15.94 16.19 -13.50
N ILE A 150 14.73 15.92 -13.99
CA ILE A 150 14.49 14.77 -14.88
C ILE A 150 15.17 14.99 -16.24
N GLU A 151 15.10 16.19 -16.82
CA GLU A 151 15.75 16.51 -18.10
C GLU A 151 17.27 16.27 -18.05
N GLY A 152 17.93 16.63 -16.94
CA GLY A 152 19.35 16.33 -16.75
C GLY A 152 19.65 14.83 -16.82
N LYS A 153 18.81 13.99 -16.21
CA LYS A 153 18.94 12.53 -16.23
C LYS A 153 18.51 11.88 -17.54
N MET A 154 17.55 12.46 -18.25
CA MET A 154 17.12 11.97 -19.55
C MET A 154 18.23 12.02 -20.60
N GLN A 155 19.10 13.02 -20.54
CA GLN A 155 20.25 13.13 -21.46
C GLN A 155 21.21 11.93 -21.34
N GLU A 156 21.20 11.24 -20.19
CA GLU A 156 21.99 10.03 -19.94
C GLU A 156 21.30 8.76 -20.49
N ARG A 157 20.00 8.80 -20.83
CA ARG A 157 19.23 7.62 -21.26
C ARG A 157 19.47 7.29 -22.73
N SER A 158 19.79 6.02 -23.00
CA SER A 158 19.99 5.48 -24.35
C SER A 158 18.70 4.94 -25.00
N VAL A 159 17.61 4.83 -24.25
CA VAL A 159 16.33 4.28 -24.70
C VAL A 159 15.15 5.15 -24.28
N LYS A 160 14.03 5.03 -25.01
CA LYS A 160 12.78 5.70 -24.65
C LYS A 160 12.32 5.21 -23.27
N PRO A 161 11.95 6.12 -22.34
CA PRO A 161 11.57 5.73 -21.01
C PRO A 161 10.20 5.02 -20.98
N MET A 162 10.07 4.02 -20.11
CA MET A 162 8.82 3.35 -19.77
C MET A 162 8.21 3.91 -18.48
N ASN A 163 6.91 3.66 -18.32
CA ASN A 163 6.14 4.00 -17.14
C ASN A 163 5.82 2.73 -16.33
N LEU A 164 5.76 2.86 -15.01
CA LEU A 164 5.19 1.89 -14.08
C LEU A 164 4.02 2.55 -13.36
N VAL A 165 2.80 2.00 -13.50
CA VAL A 165 1.63 2.44 -12.73
C VAL A 165 1.05 1.28 -11.92
N VAL A 166 0.88 1.52 -10.63
CA VAL A 166 0.36 0.55 -9.66
C VAL A 166 -0.97 1.07 -9.13
N PHE A 167 -2.06 0.46 -9.60
CA PHE A 167 -3.39 0.63 -9.04
C PHE A 167 -3.58 -0.40 -7.95
N MET A 168 -3.52 0.04 -6.69
CA MET A 168 -3.78 -0.83 -5.55
C MET A 168 -5.17 -0.55 -5.02
N ILE A 169 -6.06 -1.54 -5.05
CA ILE A 169 -7.44 -1.36 -4.60
C ILE A 169 -7.63 -2.13 -3.30
N ASP A 170 -7.82 -1.42 -2.19
CA ASP A 170 -7.89 -2.02 -0.86
C ASP A 170 -9.04 -3.05 -0.77
N THR A 171 -8.73 -4.23 -0.23
CA THR A 171 -9.66 -5.34 0.09
C THR A 171 -10.30 -6.09 -1.11
N VAL A 172 -9.67 -6.14 -2.28
CA VAL A 172 -10.22 -6.80 -3.48
C VAL A 172 -9.54 -8.13 -3.82
N SER A 173 -10.28 -9.24 -3.66
CA SER A 173 -9.84 -10.57 -4.12
C SER A 173 -9.92 -10.71 -5.65
N ARG A 174 -9.10 -11.58 -6.25
CA ARG A 174 -9.14 -11.83 -7.71
C ARG A 174 -10.56 -12.19 -8.17
N ALA A 175 -11.22 -13.08 -7.44
CA ALA A 175 -12.59 -13.52 -7.75
C ALA A 175 -13.61 -12.37 -7.64
N ARG A 176 -13.35 -11.35 -6.81
CA ARG A 176 -14.20 -10.16 -6.71
C ARG A 176 -14.12 -9.27 -7.93
N VAL A 177 -12.95 -9.11 -8.56
CA VAL A 177 -12.84 -8.36 -9.83
C VAL A 177 -13.78 -8.95 -10.88
N TYR A 178 -13.77 -10.27 -11.07
CA TYR A 178 -14.67 -10.91 -12.04
C TYR A 178 -16.16 -10.80 -11.68
N ARG A 179 -16.50 -10.69 -10.39
CA ARG A 179 -17.90 -10.55 -9.96
C ARG A 179 -18.41 -9.11 -10.05
N LYS A 180 -17.58 -8.13 -9.69
CA LYS A 180 -18.01 -6.75 -9.37
C LYS A 180 -17.34 -5.67 -10.22
N MET A 181 -16.33 -6.02 -11.02
CA MET A 181 -15.64 -5.12 -11.94
C MET A 181 -15.62 -5.72 -13.35
N GLN A 182 -16.82 -5.94 -13.90
CA GLN A 182 -16.99 -6.65 -15.16
C GLN A 182 -16.44 -5.87 -16.36
N ASN A 183 -16.49 -4.54 -16.34
CA ASN A 183 -15.91 -3.72 -17.42
C ASN A 183 -14.40 -3.91 -17.48
N LEU A 184 -13.74 -3.90 -16.32
CA LEU A 184 -12.32 -4.14 -16.20
C LEU A 184 -11.96 -5.56 -16.64
N ALA A 185 -12.65 -6.57 -16.11
CA ALA A 185 -12.39 -7.97 -16.49
C ALA A 185 -12.53 -8.20 -18.01
N ASN A 186 -13.59 -7.66 -18.63
CA ASN A 186 -13.81 -7.74 -20.07
C ASN A 186 -12.76 -6.97 -20.87
N TYR A 187 -12.31 -5.81 -20.38
CA TYR A 187 -11.24 -5.05 -21.01
C TYR A 187 -9.91 -5.83 -20.99
N LEU A 188 -9.53 -6.41 -19.85
CA LEU A 188 -8.32 -7.22 -19.73
C LEU A 188 -8.37 -8.46 -20.64
N GLU A 189 -9.54 -9.10 -20.74
CA GLU A 189 -9.77 -10.22 -21.66
C GLU A 189 -9.55 -9.82 -23.12
N ASN A 190 -10.08 -8.66 -23.51
CA ASN A 190 -9.92 -8.13 -24.87
C ASN A 190 -8.48 -7.72 -25.17
N LEU A 191 -7.78 -7.09 -24.22
CA LEU A 191 -6.35 -6.78 -24.37
C LEU A 191 -5.54 -8.03 -24.70
N ASN A 192 -5.78 -9.12 -23.96
CA ASN A 192 -5.07 -10.38 -24.17
C ASN A 192 -5.39 -11.02 -25.54
N LYS A 193 -6.60 -10.82 -26.07
CA LYS A 193 -7.02 -11.32 -27.40
C LYS A 193 -6.44 -10.52 -28.57
N THR A 194 -6.33 -9.19 -28.42
CA THR A 194 -5.82 -8.32 -29.50
C THR A 194 -4.32 -8.45 -29.71
N GLY A 195 -3.57 -8.87 -28.68
CA GLY A 195 -2.12 -9.06 -28.76
C GLY A 195 -1.29 -7.78 -28.72
N ASN A 196 -1.89 -6.62 -28.46
CA ASN A 196 -1.17 -5.36 -28.29
C ASN A 196 -0.42 -5.26 -26.96
N SER A 197 -0.99 -5.92 -25.93
CA SER A 197 -0.42 -6.05 -24.60
C SER A 197 -0.65 -7.48 -24.10
N GLN A 198 0.22 -7.95 -23.22
CA GLN A 198 0.06 -9.25 -22.57
C GLN A 198 -0.34 -9.05 -21.12
N VAL A 199 -1.43 -9.71 -20.71
CA VAL A 199 -1.94 -9.69 -19.34
C VAL A 199 -1.55 -10.98 -18.63
N PHE A 200 -0.89 -10.83 -17.49
CA PHE A 200 -0.60 -11.92 -16.57
C PHE A 200 -1.50 -11.82 -15.34
N GLN A 201 -2.06 -12.93 -14.90
CA GLN A 201 -2.92 -13.00 -13.72
C GLN A 201 -2.38 -14.03 -12.73
N PHE A 202 -2.30 -13.66 -11.46
CA PHE A 202 -1.72 -14.54 -10.45
C PHE A 202 -2.82 -15.19 -9.63
N PHE A 203 -2.94 -16.51 -9.76
CA PHE A 203 -3.99 -17.29 -9.11
C PHE A 203 -3.65 -17.64 -7.65
N ARG A 204 -2.36 -17.65 -7.31
CA ARG A 204 -1.82 -18.00 -5.98
C ARG A 204 -1.00 -16.86 -5.37
N ILE A 205 -1.40 -15.62 -5.60
CA ILE A 205 -0.96 -14.54 -4.72
C ILE A 205 -1.68 -14.69 -3.38
N ILE A 206 -0.93 -14.69 -2.27
CA ILE A 206 -1.50 -14.76 -0.93
C ILE A 206 -1.05 -13.55 -0.11
N SER A 207 -1.97 -12.96 0.66
CA SER A 207 -1.67 -11.86 1.56
C SER A 207 -0.68 -12.27 2.65
N ASN A 208 0.27 -11.40 2.95
CA ASN A 208 1.26 -11.57 4.02
C ASN A 208 0.62 -11.42 5.41
N GLY A 209 -0.48 -10.68 5.51
CA GLY A 209 -1.26 -10.50 6.73
C GLY A 209 -2.72 -10.16 6.44
N ILE A 210 -3.54 -10.15 7.48
CA ILE A 210 -4.98 -9.85 7.39
C ILE A 210 -5.27 -8.37 7.14
N SER A 211 -4.31 -7.49 7.44
CA SER A 211 -4.47 -6.04 7.38
C SER A 211 -3.50 -5.40 6.40
N THR A 212 -3.89 -4.23 5.91
CA THR A 212 -3.13 -3.38 4.98
C THR A 212 -1.68 -3.18 5.38
N ALA A 213 -1.40 -3.04 6.68
CA ALA A 213 -0.06 -2.73 7.17
C ALA A 213 1.01 -3.70 6.68
N PHE A 214 0.82 -5.01 6.85
CA PHE A 214 1.87 -5.98 6.48
C PHE A 214 2.00 -6.12 4.96
N ASN A 215 0.88 -6.16 4.26
CA ASN A 215 0.84 -6.32 2.81
C ASN A 215 1.48 -5.12 2.09
N THR A 216 1.13 -3.91 2.54
CA THR A 216 1.64 -2.66 1.99
C THR A 216 3.12 -2.49 2.26
N ARG A 217 3.62 -2.80 3.47
CA ARG A 217 5.07 -2.74 3.76
C ARG A 217 5.86 -3.68 2.86
N ALA A 218 5.37 -4.92 2.68
CA ALA A 218 5.96 -5.90 1.77
C ALA A 218 5.99 -5.39 0.32
N MET A 219 4.86 -4.87 -0.17
CA MET A 219 4.74 -4.37 -1.54
C MET A 219 5.61 -3.14 -1.79
N TYR A 220 5.64 -2.21 -0.85
CA TYR A 220 6.27 -0.92 -1.04
C TYR A 220 7.77 -0.99 -0.88
N SER A 221 8.25 -1.73 0.14
CA SER A 221 9.65 -1.72 0.54
C SER A 221 10.32 -3.09 0.59
N GLY A 222 9.61 -4.19 0.28
CA GLY A 222 10.17 -5.54 0.36
C GLY A 222 10.44 -6.02 1.79
N SER A 223 9.97 -5.28 2.80
CA SER A 223 10.23 -5.53 4.22
C SER A 223 8.95 -5.43 5.06
N GLN A 224 8.98 -5.93 6.30
CA GLN A 224 7.92 -5.66 7.30
C GLN A 224 8.37 -4.72 8.41
N LEU A 225 9.67 -4.43 8.43
CA LEU A 225 10.28 -3.55 9.43
C LEU A 225 9.87 -2.11 9.14
N ARG A 226 10.07 -1.21 10.10
CA ARG A 226 9.69 0.21 10.03
C ARG A 226 10.90 1.12 10.21
N GLN A 227 10.68 2.42 9.99
CA GLN A 227 11.71 3.45 10.16
C GLN A 227 12.95 3.09 9.33
N ASN A 228 14.15 3.44 9.78
CA ASN A 228 15.40 3.16 9.08
C ASN A 228 15.72 1.67 8.91
N ARG A 229 14.96 0.78 9.57
CA ARG A 229 15.02 -0.68 9.39
C ARG A 229 14.14 -1.16 8.23
N SER A 230 13.20 -0.36 7.74
CA SER A 230 12.42 -0.72 6.54
C SER A 230 13.28 -0.64 5.28
N GLY A 231 12.94 -1.44 4.27
CA GLY A 231 13.54 -1.33 2.94
C GLY A 231 13.25 0.03 2.30
N ARG A 232 13.88 0.27 1.15
CA ARG A 232 13.61 1.50 0.39
C ARG A 232 12.32 1.35 -0.41
N PRO A 233 11.36 2.28 -0.32
CA PRO A 233 10.19 2.27 -1.16
C PRO A 233 10.54 2.24 -2.66
N PHE A 234 9.78 1.48 -3.46
CA PHE A 234 10.12 1.31 -4.87
C PHE A 234 10.12 2.63 -5.64
N TRP A 235 9.19 3.55 -5.37
CA TRP A 235 9.11 4.84 -6.08
C TRP A 235 10.34 5.72 -5.88
N ASP A 236 11.00 5.65 -4.72
CA ASP A 236 12.24 6.39 -4.46
C ASP A 236 13.34 5.94 -5.43
N ILE A 237 13.42 4.64 -5.75
CA ILE A 237 14.39 4.08 -6.70
C ILE A 237 14.17 4.69 -8.09
N PHE A 238 12.94 4.61 -8.61
CA PHE A 238 12.62 5.13 -9.94
C PHE A 238 12.78 6.65 -10.01
N GLN A 239 12.42 7.40 -8.97
CA GLN A 239 12.56 8.86 -8.96
C GLN A 239 14.02 9.28 -9.14
N LYS A 240 14.94 8.63 -8.40
CA LYS A 240 16.38 8.95 -8.43
C LYS A 240 17.03 8.62 -9.78
N GLN A 241 16.44 7.67 -10.51
CA GLN A 241 16.82 7.35 -11.87
C GLN A 241 16.23 8.31 -12.93
N GLY A 242 15.60 9.41 -12.51
CA GLY A 242 15.05 10.42 -13.43
C GLY A 242 13.67 10.05 -13.97
N ASN A 243 12.80 9.44 -13.17
CA ASN A 243 11.38 9.32 -13.49
C ASN A 243 10.55 10.32 -12.69
N ALA A 244 9.42 10.75 -13.25
CA ALA A 244 8.42 11.52 -12.53
C ALA A 244 7.67 10.59 -11.57
N ALA A 245 7.72 10.87 -10.27
CA ALA A 245 7.13 10.02 -9.24
C ALA A 245 5.87 10.64 -8.63
N LEU A 246 4.74 9.93 -8.76
CA LEU A 246 3.43 10.33 -8.26
C LEU A 246 2.89 9.31 -7.25
N PHE A 247 2.59 9.80 -6.04
CA PHE A 247 1.81 9.10 -5.04
C PHE A 247 0.47 9.81 -4.89
N LEU A 248 -0.61 9.17 -5.34
CA LEU A 248 -1.93 9.78 -5.40
C LEU A 248 -2.90 8.88 -4.64
N ASN A 249 -3.04 9.12 -3.34
CA ASN A 249 -3.90 8.28 -2.50
C ASN A 249 -5.31 8.83 -2.42
N GLY A 250 -6.32 7.97 -2.49
CA GLY A 250 -7.69 8.45 -2.53
C GLY A 250 -8.29 8.82 -1.18
N PHE A 251 -7.54 9.18 -0.14
CA PHE A 251 -8.05 9.35 1.22
C PHE A 251 -7.14 10.25 2.06
N CYS A 252 -7.69 10.88 3.10
CA CYS A 252 -6.95 11.79 3.96
C CYS A 252 -6.11 11.06 5.04
N GLU A 253 -5.18 10.19 4.63
CA GLU A 253 -4.23 9.51 5.52
C GLU A 253 -2.88 9.27 4.82
N ASP A 254 -1.76 9.59 5.48
CA ASP A 254 -0.44 9.25 4.96
C ASP A 254 -0.07 7.79 5.25
N TRP A 255 -0.27 6.91 4.27
CA TRP A 255 0.08 5.50 4.39
C TRP A 255 1.59 5.23 4.54
N GLN A 256 2.47 6.08 4.01
CA GLN A 256 3.90 5.91 4.24
C GLN A 256 4.24 6.18 5.71
N LYS A 257 3.73 7.26 6.30
CA LYS A 257 3.93 7.54 7.72
C LYS A 257 3.17 6.54 8.60
N THR A 258 1.96 6.12 8.22
CA THR A 258 1.14 5.16 8.99
C THR A 258 1.80 3.79 9.01
N PHE A 259 2.23 3.26 7.86
CA PHE A 259 2.71 1.88 7.76
C PHE A 259 4.23 1.75 7.80
N LEU A 260 5.00 2.57 7.07
CA LEU A 260 6.47 2.49 7.07
C LEU A 260 7.11 3.27 8.21
N LYS A 261 6.38 4.19 8.86
CA LYS A 261 6.92 5.15 9.85
C LYS A 261 8.08 5.98 9.27
N LYS A 262 8.04 6.22 7.96
CA LYS A 262 8.95 7.09 7.23
C LYS A 262 8.20 8.32 6.74
N GLU A 263 8.94 9.38 6.45
CA GLU A 263 8.44 10.51 5.67
C GLU A 263 8.78 10.30 4.21
N PHE A 264 8.02 10.92 3.31
CA PHE A 264 8.38 10.96 1.90
C PHE A 264 9.68 11.77 1.76
N SER A 265 10.74 11.14 1.25
CA SER A 265 11.98 11.83 0.89
C SER A 265 12.02 12.16 -0.60
N ASP A 266 11.63 11.22 -1.47
CA ASP A 266 11.94 11.26 -2.90
C ASP A 266 10.70 11.12 -3.81
N ILE A 267 9.54 11.65 -3.40
CA ILE A 267 8.34 11.75 -4.24
C ILE A 267 8.19 13.15 -4.84
N ASN A 268 7.74 13.28 -6.10
CA ASN A 268 7.61 14.59 -6.74
C ASN A 268 6.24 15.22 -6.52
N TYR A 269 5.23 14.37 -6.62
CA TYR A 269 3.83 14.72 -6.45
C TYR A 269 3.25 13.74 -5.45
N ALA A 270 2.86 14.24 -4.30
CA ALA A 270 2.25 13.44 -3.26
C ALA A 270 0.98 14.17 -2.79
N VAL A 271 -0.16 13.69 -3.27
CA VAL A 271 -1.40 14.47 -3.29
C VAL A 271 -2.35 13.84 -2.28
N PHE A 272 -2.53 14.52 -1.14
CA PHE A 272 -3.33 14.04 0.00
C PHE A 272 -4.51 14.95 0.35
N PHE A 273 -4.25 16.27 0.32
CA PHE A 273 -5.17 17.26 0.86
C PHE A 273 -6.51 17.32 0.13
N PRO A 274 -6.59 17.17 -1.21
CA PRO A 274 -7.87 17.29 -1.90
C PRO A 274 -8.93 16.31 -1.39
N TRP A 275 -8.48 15.19 -0.82
CA TRP A 275 -9.32 14.10 -0.35
C TRP A 275 -9.82 14.30 1.08
N CYS A 276 -9.31 15.31 1.79
CA CYS A 276 -9.68 15.69 3.16
C CYS A 276 -10.97 16.52 3.23
N HIS A 277 -11.71 16.61 2.13
CA HIS A 277 -12.95 17.39 2.04
C HIS A 277 -13.99 16.94 3.06
N PHE A 278 -14.76 17.87 3.63
CA PHE A 278 -15.73 17.57 4.71
C PHE A 278 -16.83 16.60 4.30
N ASP A 279 -17.17 16.52 3.01
CA ASP A 279 -18.12 15.51 2.49
C ASP A 279 -17.65 14.08 2.76
N CYS A 280 -16.34 13.85 2.76
CA CYS A 280 -15.73 12.56 3.06
C CYS A 280 -15.21 12.49 4.50
N HIS A 281 -14.65 13.59 5.01
CA HIS A 281 -13.93 13.67 6.29
C HIS A 281 -14.55 14.75 7.20
N PRO A 282 -15.75 14.52 7.77
CA PRO A 282 -16.36 15.45 8.71
C PRO A 282 -15.46 15.62 9.95
N LEU A 283 -15.43 16.81 10.56
CA LEU A 283 -14.59 17.07 11.74
C LEU A 283 -14.82 16.07 12.87
N GLN A 284 -16.08 15.69 13.09
CA GLN A 284 -16.46 14.67 14.07
C GLN A 284 -16.62 13.32 13.36
N GLY A 285 -15.92 12.29 13.87
CA GLY A 285 -16.08 10.92 13.39
C GLY A 285 -15.39 10.62 12.06
N THR A 286 -14.41 11.43 11.64
CA THR A 286 -13.60 11.21 10.41
C THR A 286 -12.91 9.84 10.37
N PHE A 287 -12.64 9.21 11.52
CA PHE A 287 -12.10 7.84 11.62
C PHE A 287 -13.15 6.80 11.99
N GLY A 288 -14.43 7.11 11.80
CA GLY A 288 -15.52 6.17 11.97
C GLY A 288 -15.67 5.24 10.77
N ASN A 289 -16.44 4.16 10.94
CA ASN A 289 -16.70 3.21 9.86
C ASN A 289 -17.53 3.80 8.70
N PHE A 290 -18.12 4.98 8.85
CA PHE A 290 -19.03 5.57 7.85
C PHE A 290 -18.50 6.87 7.24
N ALA A 291 -17.27 7.26 7.60
CA ALA A 291 -16.64 8.47 7.10
C ALA A 291 -15.12 8.30 7.06
N GLY A 292 -14.48 9.16 6.28
CA GLY A 292 -13.04 9.27 6.10
C GLY A 292 -12.36 8.00 5.60
N PRO A 293 -11.14 7.67 6.10
CA PRO A 293 -10.30 6.65 5.48
C PRO A 293 -10.75 5.22 5.81
N PHE A 294 -11.61 5.04 6.83
CA PHE A 294 -12.17 3.73 7.19
C PHE A 294 -13.64 3.58 6.75
N SER A 295 -14.13 4.52 5.93
CA SER A 295 -15.51 4.53 5.49
C SER A 295 -15.83 3.28 4.67
N ILE A 296 -16.88 2.57 5.08
CA ILE A 296 -17.52 1.50 4.29
C ILE A 296 -18.58 2.07 3.33
N LEU A 297 -18.61 3.39 3.14
CA LEU A 297 -19.54 4.04 2.23
C LEU A 297 -18.82 4.46 0.95
N ARG A 298 -19.58 4.59 -0.15
CA ARG A 298 -19.09 5.33 -1.32
C ARG A 298 -18.67 6.73 -0.89
N ARG A 299 -17.61 7.25 -1.50
CA ARG A 299 -17.03 8.55 -1.14
C ARG A 299 -17.26 9.52 -2.28
N CYS A 300 -17.88 10.64 -1.94
CA CYS A 300 -18.27 11.67 -2.88
C CYS A 300 -17.69 13.00 -2.40
N ILE A 301 -17.20 13.79 -3.34
CA ILE A 301 -16.79 15.17 -3.10
C ILE A 301 -17.55 16.00 -4.10
N ASN A 302 -18.31 16.98 -3.63
CA ASN A 302 -19.00 17.92 -4.50
C ASN A 302 -19.81 17.23 -5.62
N GLY A 303 -20.50 16.14 -5.28
CA GLY A 303 -21.41 15.45 -6.18
C GLY A 303 -20.79 14.50 -7.21
N ASP A 304 -19.46 14.37 -7.23
CA ASP A 304 -18.76 13.36 -8.02
C ASP A 304 -18.03 12.37 -7.10
N TYR A 305 -17.72 11.19 -7.63
CA TYR A 305 -16.96 10.18 -6.90
C TYR A 305 -15.54 10.68 -6.63
N LEU A 306 -15.01 10.42 -5.43
CA LEU A 306 -13.65 10.81 -5.08
C LEU A 306 -12.62 10.28 -6.09
N HIS A 307 -12.78 9.04 -6.55
CA HIS A 307 -11.87 8.43 -7.53
C HIS A 307 -11.86 9.14 -8.90
N ASN A 308 -12.90 9.91 -9.26
CA ASN A 308 -12.92 10.66 -10.52
C ASN A 308 -11.95 11.84 -10.49
N TYR A 309 -11.85 12.54 -9.35
CA TYR A 309 -10.85 13.58 -9.14
C TYR A 309 -9.42 13.01 -9.19
N ILE A 310 -9.20 11.81 -8.64
CA ILE A 310 -7.92 11.08 -8.74
C ILE A 310 -7.60 10.80 -10.22
N ILE A 311 -8.53 10.21 -10.96
CA ILE A 311 -8.33 9.86 -12.37
C ILE A 311 -8.11 11.12 -13.23
N GLU A 312 -8.79 12.22 -12.92
CA GLU A 312 -8.58 13.49 -13.61
C GLU A 312 -7.20 14.09 -13.34
N TYR A 313 -6.77 14.12 -12.08
CA TYR A 313 -5.40 14.52 -11.75
C TYR A 313 -4.37 13.63 -12.46
N LEU A 314 -4.62 12.31 -12.51
CA LEU A 314 -3.75 11.36 -13.20
C LEU A 314 -3.69 11.62 -14.72
N ASN A 315 -4.82 11.91 -15.37
CA ASN A 315 -4.85 12.27 -16.80
C ASN A 315 -3.97 13.50 -17.06
N GLN A 316 -4.10 14.53 -16.22
CA GLN A 316 -3.30 15.75 -16.35
C GLN A 316 -1.82 15.49 -16.08
N PHE A 317 -1.49 14.71 -15.04
CA PHE A 317 -0.11 14.30 -14.76
C PHE A 317 0.52 13.55 -15.94
N TRP A 318 -0.23 12.64 -16.56
CA TRP A 318 0.24 11.87 -17.71
C TRP A 318 0.59 12.77 -18.89
N LYS A 319 -0.29 13.73 -19.19
CA LYS A 319 -0.12 14.73 -20.25
C LYS A 319 1.03 15.68 -19.97
N ASN A 320 1.09 16.22 -18.76
CA ASN A 320 2.08 17.23 -18.36
C ASN A 320 3.51 16.68 -18.29
N HIS A 321 3.66 15.36 -18.18
CA HIS A 321 4.95 14.66 -18.10
C HIS A 321 5.11 13.65 -19.25
N GLU A 322 4.48 13.89 -20.40
CA GLU A 322 4.46 12.94 -21.54
C GLU A 322 5.87 12.53 -22.00
N GLN A 323 6.84 13.44 -21.89
CA GLN A 323 8.24 13.24 -22.27
C GLN A 323 9.05 12.40 -21.27
N PHE A 324 8.55 12.22 -20.05
CA PHE A 324 9.28 11.58 -18.95
C PHE A 324 8.78 10.15 -18.69
N GLY A 325 9.68 9.28 -18.22
CA GLY A 325 9.28 8.04 -17.56
C GLY A 325 8.55 8.35 -16.25
N LYS A 326 7.58 7.52 -15.89
CA LYS A 326 6.70 7.76 -14.73
C LYS A 326 6.69 6.56 -13.80
N VAL A 327 6.72 6.80 -12.50
CA VAL A 327 6.37 5.80 -11.47
C VAL A 327 5.16 6.33 -10.71
N VAL A 328 4.09 5.55 -10.67
CA VAL A 328 2.81 6.00 -10.13
C VAL A 328 2.23 4.94 -9.20
N LEU A 329 1.83 5.35 -8.01
CA LEU A 329 1.14 4.51 -7.04
C LEU A 329 -0.19 5.16 -6.63
N ILE A 330 -1.28 4.44 -6.82
CA ILE A 330 -2.65 4.91 -6.58
C ILE A 330 -3.38 3.90 -5.71
N PRO A 331 -3.42 4.12 -4.38
CA PRO A 331 -4.26 3.35 -3.50
C PRO A 331 -5.71 3.88 -3.52
N PHE A 332 -6.62 3.01 -3.98
CA PHE A 332 -8.06 3.20 -3.99
C PHE A 332 -8.71 2.54 -2.76
N GLN A 333 -9.79 3.14 -2.26
CA GLN A 333 -10.51 2.70 -1.04
C GLN A 333 -11.93 2.20 -1.36
N GLU A 334 -12.36 2.27 -2.61
CA GLU A 334 -13.71 1.89 -3.04
C GLU A 334 -14.00 0.39 -2.81
N GLY A 335 -12.97 -0.42 -2.59
CA GLY A 335 -13.09 -1.81 -2.19
C GLY A 335 -13.38 -2.04 -0.71
N HIS A 336 -12.95 -1.12 0.18
CA HIS A 336 -12.98 -1.21 1.65
C HIS A 336 -14.42 -1.10 2.20
N GLU A 337 -15.26 -2.05 1.81
CA GLU A 337 -16.69 -2.06 2.07
C GLU A 337 -17.25 -3.50 2.21
N GLY A 338 -18.05 -3.72 3.26
CA GLY A 338 -18.45 -5.06 3.72
C GLY A 338 -19.41 -5.85 2.83
N THR A 339 -20.16 -5.22 1.95
CA THR A 339 -21.04 -5.90 0.99
C THR A 339 -20.31 -6.27 -0.30
N GLY A 340 -19.22 -5.57 -0.62
CA GLY A 340 -18.45 -5.73 -1.85
C GLY A 340 -19.15 -5.10 -3.06
N GLU A 341 -19.97 -4.08 -2.86
CA GLU A 341 -20.81 -3.48 -3.89
C GLU A 341 -20.31 -2.09 -4.31
N VAL A 342 -19.70 -1.33 -3.38
CA VAL A 342 -19.17 0.01 -3.68
C VAL A 342 -18.07 -0.05 -4.74
N ILE A 343 -17.24 -1.09 -4.75
CA ILE A 343 -16.18 -1.29 -5.76
C ILE A 343 -16.66 -1.19 -7.22
N SER A 344 -17.95 -1.49 -7.47
CA SER A 344 -18.54 -1.39 -8.81
C SER A 344 -18.59 0.04 -9.36
N VAL A 345 -18.51 1.07 -8.50
CA VAL A 345 -18.48 2.48 -8.93
C VAL A 345 -17.14 2.88 -9.55
N LEU A 346 -16.04 2.21 -9.16
CA LEU A 346 -14.70 2.45 -9.73
C LEU A 346 -14.51 1.78 -11.10
N ASP A 347 -15.21 0.66 -11.33
CA ASP A 347 -15.06 -0.18 -12.52
C ASP A 347 -15.13 0.58 -13.87
N PRO A 348 -16.18 1.37 -14.17
CA PRO A 348 -16.27 2.08 -15.45
C PRO A 348 -15.15 3.12 -15.62
N ASP A 349 -14.82 3.86 -14.58
CA ASP A 349 -13.90 5.00 -14.66
C ASP A 349 -12.44 4.54 -14.78
N LEU A 350 -12.04 3.53 -14.00
CA LEU A 350 -10.72 2.90 -14.15
C LEU A 350 -10.58 2.24 -15.52
N THR A 351 -11.62 1.54 -15.99
CA THR A 351 -11.61 0.93 -17.33
C THR A 351 -11.48 1.98 -18.43
N ASN A 352 -12.19 3.11 -18.29
CA ASN A 352 -12.12 4.20 -19.26
C ASN A 352 -10.73 4.85 -19.27
N PHE A 353 -10.09 5.03 -18.12
CA PHE A 353 -8.71 5.50 -18.04
C PHE A 353 -7.75 4.57 -18.81
N LEU A 354 -7.83 3.26 -18.60
CA LEU A 354 -6.98 2.29 -19.32
C LEU A 354 -7.23 2.31 -20.82
N LYS A 355 -8.50 2.41 -21.27
CA LYS A 355 -8.85 2.56 -22.68
C LYS A 355 -8.33 3.86 -23.29
N LYS A 356 -8.28 4.95 -22.52
CA LYS A 356 -7.67 6.22 -22.97
C LYS A 356 -6.17 6.04 -23.19
N LEU A 357 -5.45 5.37 -22.27
CA LEU A 357 -4.03 5.04 -22.46
C LEU A 357 -3.80 4.13 -23.67
N GLU A 358 -4.67 3.16 -23.90
CA GLU A 358 -4.60 2.30 -25.10
C GLU A 358 -4.76 3.13 -26.37
N LYS A 359 -5.81 3.97 -26.44
CA LYS A 359 -6.15 4.78 -27.61
C LYS A 359 -5.10 5.85 -27.92
N SER A 360 -4.47 6.45 -26.91
CA SER A 360 -3.39 7.43 -27.11
C SER A 360 -2.06 6.78 -27.51
N GLY A 361 -1.92 5.46 -27.33
CA GLY A 361 -0.67 4.74 -27.50
C GLY A 361 0.24 4.74 -26.27
N ASP A 362 -0.15 5.41 -25.18
CA ASP A 362 0.61 5.48 -23.93
C ASP A 362 0.69 4.14 -23.21
N LEU A 363 -0.32 3.28 -23.37
CA LEU A 363 -0.29 1.92 -22.83
C LEU A 363 0.90 1.13 -23.40
N ASN A 364 1.33 1.42 -24.62
CA ASN A 364 2.47 0.77 -25.26
C ASN A 364 3.82 1.17 -24.63
N GLN A 365 3.84 2.12 -23.69
CA GLN A 365 5.02 2.51 -22.92
C GLN A 365 4.81 2.33 -21.41
N THR A 366 3.83 1.51 -21.01
CA THR A 366 3.40 1.45 -19.61
C THR A 366 3.25 0.01 -19.15
N VAL A 367 3.97 -0.34 -18.08
CA VAL A 367 3.65 -1.52 -17.27
C VAL A 367 2.56 -1.12 -16.28
N VAL A 368 1.42 -1.78 -16.36
CA VAL A 368 0.27 -1.55 -15.46
C VAL A 368 0.17 -2.72 -14.50
N VAL A 369 0.08 -2.41 -13.22
CA VAL A 369 -0.14 -3.40 -12.15
C VAL A 369 -1.45 -3.05 -11.47
N ILE A 370 -2.40 -3.99 -11.48
CA ILE A 370 -3.66 -3.87 -10.73
C ILE A 370 -3.60 -4.90 -9.63
N THR A 371 -3.52 -4.43 -8.38
CA THR A 371 -3.28 -5.29 -7.22
C THR A 371 -4.20 -4.93 -6.06
N SER A 372 -4.25 -5.81 -5.06
CA SER A 372 -4.84 -5.53 -3.75
C SER A 372 -3.87 -5.95 -2.66
N ASP A 373 -3.91 -5.29 -1.52
CA ASP A 373 -3.15 -5.65 -0.33
C ASP A 373 -3.64 -6.99 0.27
N HIS A 374 -4.95 -7.15 0.41
CA HIS A 374 -5.66 -8.39 0.79
C HIS A 374 -7.05 -8.44 0.13
N GLY A 375 -7.84 -9.48 0.36
CA GLY A 375 -9.26 -9.57 -0.02
C GLY A 375 -10.17 -8.99 1.06
N LEU A 376 -11.49 -9.23 0.97
CA LEU A 376 -12.42 -8.61 1.92
C LEU A 376 -12.38 -9.28 3.30
N HIS A 377 -11.96 -8.54 4.33
CA HIS A 377 -11.94 -9.00 5.72
C HIS A 377 -13.15 -8.53 6.57
N MET A 378 -14.21 -8.05 5.93
CA MET A 378 -15.36 -7.45 6.61
C MET A 378 -16.71 -7.87 6.00
N GLY A 379 -17.78 -7.60 6.72
CA GLY A 379 -19.14 -7.87 6.28
C GLY A 379 -19.53 -9.36 6.26
N PRO A 380 -20.79 -9.66 5.86
CA PRO A 380 -21.40 -10.99 6.03
C PRO A 380 -20.73 -12.08 5.20
N TYR A 381 -20.10 -11.73 4.06
CA TYR A 381 -19.38 -12.74 3.27
C TYR A 381 -18.16 -13.29 4.00
N TYR A 382 -17.36 -12.39 4.56
CA TYR A 382 -16.17 -12.75 5.33
C TYR A 382 -16.54 -13.48 6.62
N THR A 383 -17.43 -12.91 7.44
CA THR A 383 -17.75 -13.46 8.77
C THR A 383 -18.65 -14.69 8.70
N GLY A 384 -19.55 -14.75 7.72
CA GLY A 384 -20.57 -15.79 7.59
C GLY A 384 -20.15 -16.98 6.71
N SER A 385 -18.97 -16.97 6.10
CA SER A 385 -18.55 -18.08 5.24
C SER A 385 -17.06 -18.38 5.25
N LYS A 386 -16.73 -19.67 5.23
CA LYS A 386 -15.34 -20.14 5.07
C LYS A 386 -14.73 -19.68 3.74
N MET A 387 -15.55 -19.56 2.69
CA MET A 387 -15.09 -19.07 1.39
C MET A 387 -14.70 -17.59 1.43
N GLY A 388 -15.44 -16.75 2.17
CA GLY A 388 -15.06 -15.35 2.39
C GLY A 388 -13.73 -15.22 3.12
N ALA A 389 -13.53 -15.95 4.22
CA ALA A 389 -12.25 -15.99 4.93
C ALA A 389 -11.09 -16.57 4.10
N PHE A 390 -11.38 -17.42 3.12
CA PHE A 390 -10.40 -17.94 2.16
C PHE A 390 -10.05 -16.91 1.09
N GLU A 391 -11.04 -16.23 0.53
CA GLU A 391 -10.83 -15.17 -0.47
C GLU A 391 -10.16 -13.91 0.09
N GLU A 392 -10.32 -13.62 1.38
CA GLU A 392 -9.58 -12.56 2.08
C GLU A 392 -8.07 -12.75 1.90
N LYS A 393 -7.59 -13.99 1.87
CA LYS A 393 -6.17 -14.28 1.75
C LYS A 393 -5.69 -14.28 0.31
N LEU A 394 -6.58 -14.18 -0.67
CA LEU A 394 -6.28 -14.26 -2.10
C LEU A 394 -6.55 -12.92 -2.79
N PRO A 395 -5.68 -11.91 -2.60
CA PRO A 395 -5.84 -10.61 -3.25
C PRO A 395 -5.79 -10.72 -4.77
N THR A 396 -6.14 -9.62 -5.43
CA THR A 396 -5.94 -9.48 -6.88
C THR A 396 -4.48 -9.18 -7.18
N LEU A 397 -3.95 -9.76 -8.27
CA LEU A 397 -2.76 -9.27 -8.95
C LEU A 397 -2.87 -9.55 -10.45
N PHE A 398 -2.94 -8.48 -11.23
CA PHE A 398 -2.79 -8.48 -12.68
C PHE A 398 -1.58 -7.62 -13.05
N MET A 399 -0.73 -8.12 -13.95
CA MET A 399 0.38 -7.36 -14.52
C MET A 399 0.23 -7.31 -16.04
N ILE A 400 0.22 -6.11 -16.59
CA ILE A 400 0.02 -5.85 -18.01
C ILE A 400 1.31 -5.26 -18.57
N TYR A 401 1.85 -5.91 -19.60
CA TYR A 401 3.08 -5.49 -20.27
C TYR A 401 2.81 -5.17 -21.73
N PRO A 402 3.44 -4.13 -22.31
CA PRO A 402 3.43 -3.92 -23.75
C PRO A 402 3.96 -5.14 -24.49
N GLN A 403 3.35 -5.50 -25.62
CA GLN A 403 3.74 -6.73 -26.33
C GLN A 403 5.20 -6.70 -26.81
N TRP A 404 5.71 -5.54 -27.26
CA TRP A 404 7.10 -5.42 -27.68
C TRP A 404 8.08 -5.64 -26.52
N PHE A 405 7.72 -5.19 -25.31
CA PHE A 405 8.60 -5.27 -24.13
C PHE A 405 8.77 -6.73 -23.73
N ILE A 406 7.66 -7.47 -23.66
CA ILE A 406 7.72 -8.89 -23.30
C ILE A 406 8.27 -9.78 -24.43
N ASN A 407 8.29 -9.28 -25.68
CA ASN A 407 9.00 -9.94 -26.78
C ASN A 407 10.51 -9.64 -26.74
N LYS A 408 10.91 -8.46 -26.25
CA LYS A 408 12.32 -8.09 -26.06
C LYS A 408 12.96 -8.93 -24.95
N TYR A 409 12.23 -9.22 -23.88
CA TYR A 409 12.65 -10.04 -22.75
C TYR A 409 11.82 -11.35 -22.68
N PRO A 410 12.06 -12.32 -23.59
CA PRO A 410 11.24 -13.53 -23.67
C PRO A 410 11.29 -14.38 -22.39
N GLU A 411 12.39 -14.33 -21.63
CA GLU A 411 12.51 -14.96 -20.31
C GLU A 411 11.53 -14.36 -19.29
N PHE A 412 11.26 -13.04 -19.35
CA PHE A 412 10.25 -12.42 -18.49
C PHE A 412 8.85 -12.94 -18.86
N ARG A 413 8.57 -13.08 -20.16
CA ARG A 413 7.31 -13.66 -20.66
C ARG A 413 7.08 -15.04 -20.08
N GLN A 414 8.10 -15.90 -20.19
CA GLN A 414 8.05 -17.27 -19.72
C GLN A 414 7.86 -17.29 -18.20
N ASN A 415 8.71 -16.59 -17.46
CA ASN A 415 8.70 -16.61 -15.99
C ASN A 415 7.39 -16.07 -15.40
N LEU A 416 6.82 -15.01 -15.98
CA LEU A 416 5.51 -14.49 -15.54
C LEU A 416 4.38 -15.48 -15.83
N ALA A 417 4.36 -16.10 -17.02
CA ALA A 417 3.36 -17.12 -17.37
C ALA A 417 3.43 -18.33 -16.44
N GLU A 418 4.66 -18.74 -16.12
CA GLU A 418 4.97 -19.79 -15.18
C GLU A 418 4.55 -19.45 -13.74
N ASN A 419 4.74 -18.20 -13.30
CA ASN A 419 4.38 -17.77 -11.96
C ASN A 419 2.87 -17.53 -11.75
N GLU A 420 2.05 -17.46 -12.81
CA GLU A 420 0.58 -17.32 -12.66
C GLU A 420 -0.02 -18.38 -11.75
N GLN A 421 0.51 -19.61 -11.79
CA GLN A 421 0.05 -20.74 -10.99
C GLN A 421 0.88 -20.97 -9.73
N ARG A 422 1.96 -20.24 -9.50
CA ARG A 422 2.86 -20.47 -8.36
C ARG A 422 2.58 -19.54 -7.20
N LEU A 423 3.05 -19.93 -6.02
CA LEU A 423 2.87 -19.16 -4.80
C LEU A 423 3.64 -17.83 -4.85
N VAL A 424 2.90 -16.72 -4.83
CA VAL A 424 3.39 -15.35 -4.88
C VAL A 424 2.92 -14.56 -3.65
N SER A 425 3.69 -13.57 -3.24
CA SER A 425 3.40 -12.65 -2.15
C SER A 425 3.76 -11.22 -2.57
N HIS A 426 3.38 -10.22 -1.76
CA HIS A 426 3.73 -8.83 -2.07
C HIS A 426 5.21 -8.50 -1.95
N TYR A 427 6.01 -9.35 -1.30
CA TYR A 427 7.46 -9.20 -1.38
C TYR A 427 7.97 -9.42 -2.81
N ASP A 428 7.39 -10.34 -3.56
CA ASP A 428 7.80 -10.60 -4.95
C ASP A 428 7.37 -9.47 -5.87
N THR A 429 6.24 -8.82 -5.56
CA THR A 429 5.81 -7.58 -6.23
C THR A 429 6.90 -6.51 -6.11
N TYR A 430 7.41 -6.26 -4.90
CA TYR A 430 8.52 -5.33 -4.67
C TYR A 430 9.78 -5.71 -5.46
N TRP A 431 10.23 -6.96 -5.36
CA TRP A 431 11.43 -7.43 -6.08
C TRP A 431 11.25 -7.41 -7.60
N THR A 432 10.02 -7.54 -8.08
CA THR A 432 9.68 -7.37 -9.50
C THR A 432 9.81 -5.92 -9.92
N PHE A 433 9.32 -4.96 -9.13
CA PHE A 433 9.50 -3.54 -9.40
C PHE A 433 10.98 -3.13 -9.35
N ARG A 434 11.70 -3.63 -8.35
CA ARG A 434 13.15 -3.42 -8.26
C ARG A 434 13.89 -3.97 -9.47
N HIS A 435 13.50 -5.14 -9.98
CA HIS A 435 14.07 -5.70 -11.22
C HIS A 435 13.73 -4.83 -12.44
N LEU A 436 12.49 -4.33 -12.58
CA LEU A 436 12.17 -3.39 -13.65
C LEU A 436 13.06 -2.15 -13.60
N ALA A 437 13.33 -1.61 -12.41
CA ALA A 437 14.20 -0.45 -12.22
C ALA A 437 15.64 -0.69 -12.69
N THR A 438 16.14 -1.94 -12.73
CA THR A 438 17.48 -2.25 -13.25
C THR A 438 17.58 -2.17 -14.78
N LEU A 439 16.45 -2.08 -15.48
CA LEU A 439 16.40 -2.06 -16.94
C LEU A 439 16.60 -0.64 -17.48
N PRO A 440 17.30 -0.47 -18.63
CA PRO A 440 17.52 0.84 -19.23
C PRO A 440 16.23 1.62 -19.49
N GLU A 441 15.13 0.93 -19.82
CA GLU A 441 13.81 1.54 -20.05
C GLU A 441 13.26 2.29 -18.83
N PHE A 442 13.61 1.85 -17.63
CA PHE A 442 13.12 2.44 -16.38
C PHE A 442 14.16 3.30 -15.67
N GLY A 443 15.43 3.24 -16.05
CA GLY A 443 16.47 4.00 -15.37
C GLY A 443 17.85 3.35 -15.38
N GLY A 444 17.88 2.01 -15.43
CA GLY A 444 19.12 1.24 -15.47
C GLY A 444 19.75 1.12 -14.09
N GLU A 445 20.97 1.63 -13.94
CA GLU A 445 21.74 1.48 -12.70
C GLU A 445 21.03 2.11 -11.50
N ILE A 446 21.03 1.41 -10.36
CA ILE A 446 20.50 1.92 -9.10
C ILE A 446 21.68 2.45 -8.30
N SER A 447 21.88 3.78 -8.31
CA SER A 447 23.05 4.45 -7.71
C SER A 447 23.29 4.10 -6.24
N GLU A 448 22.22 3.75 -5.53
CA GLU A 448 22.25 3.45 -4.11
C GLU A 448 22.86 2.08 -3.79
N ASN A 449 23.00 1.20 -4.78
CA ASN A 449 23.79 -0.01 -4.65
C ASN A 449 25.26 0.29 -4.29
N PHE A 450 25.69 1.55 -4.45
CA PHE A 450 27.07 2.00 -4.27
C PHE A 450 27.23 3.02 -3.12
N GLU A 451 26.17 3.29 -2.33
CA GLU A 451 26.22 4.22 -1.20
C GLU A 451 26.68 3.49 0.09
N GLU A 452 28.00 3.47 0.35
CA GLU A 452 28.58 2.78 1.52
C GLU A 452 28.09 3.29 2.89
N ASN A 453 27.65 4.56 2.97
CA ASN A 453 27.31 5.27 4.20
C ASN A 453 25.90 5.89 4.19
N SER A 454 24.89 5.19 3.67
CA SER A 454 23.53 5.68 3.80
C SER A 454 23.03 5.51 5.25
N ASN A 455 22.48 6.58 5.84
CA ASN A 455 21.73 6.52 7.12
C ASN A 455 20.40 5.74 6.99
N LEU A 456 20.18 5.07 5.84
CA LEU A 456 18.94 4.41 5.45
C LEU A 456 18.90 2.92 5.82
N TYR A 457 19.96 2.41 6.45
CA TYR A 457 20.05 1.06 6.98
C TYR A 457 20.32 1.07 8.48
N GLU A 458 19.46 0.40 9.22
CA GLU A 458 19.66 0.03 10.60
C GLU A 458 19.31 -1.46 10.73
N ASP A 459 20.23 -2.28 11.24
CA ASP A 459 19.93 -3.67 11.57
C ASP A 459 19.16 -3.68 12.89
N THR A 460 18.05 -4.41 12.96
CA THR A 460 17.21 -4.50 14.17
C THR A 460 18.01 -4.95 15.39
N TRP A 461 19.03 -5.79 15.19
CA TRP A 461 19.87 -6.40 16.21
C TRP A 461 21.29 -5.83 16.24
N ASP A 462 21.51 -4.64 15.67
CA ASP A 462 22.67 -3.82 16.00
C ASP A 462 22.56 -3.40 17.48
N CYS A 463 23.14 -4.20 18.36
CA CYS A 463 22.94 -4.05 19.80
C CYS A 463 23.47 -2.70 20.31
N GLN A 464 24.49 -2.13 19.67
CA GLN A 464 25.08 -0.87 20.10
C GLN A 464 24.20 0.32 19.71
N LYS A 465 23.67 0.35 18.47
CA LYS A 465 22.76 1.41 18.04
C LYS A 465 21.39 1.33 18.71
N ASN A 466 20.88 0.13 18.94
CA ASN A 466 19.55 -0.10 19.48
C ASN A 466 19.51 -0.28 21.01
N LEU A 467 20.60 0.06 21.72
CA LEU A 467 20.73 -0.17 23.16
C LEU A 467 19.57 0.44 23.97
N TYR A 468 19.19 1.68 23.64
CA TYR A 468 18.05 2.37 24.25
C TYR A 468 16.74 1.56 24.14
N TYR A 469 16.40 1.11 22.92
CA TYR A 469 15.16 0.38 22.68
C TYR A 469 15.15 -0.98 23.39
N MET A 470 16.30 -1.66 23.44
CA MET A 470 16.48 -2.91 24.17
C MET A 470 16.29 -2.72 25.68
N GLU A 471 16.94 -1.72 26.29
CA GLU A 471 16.80 -1.40 27.71
C GLU A 471 15.35 -1.07 28.08
N ALA A 472 14.71 -0.23 27.28
CA ALA A 472 13.32 0.15 27.47
C ALA A 472 12.38 -1.05 27.35
N SER A 473 12.59 -1.91 26.34
CA SER A 473 11.77 -3.10 26.12
C SER A 473 11.97 -4.17 27.20
N TYR A 474 13.19 -4.33 27.71
CA TYR A 474 13.55 -5.36 28.69
C TYR A 474 12.82 -5.19 30.03
N GLN A 475 12.45 -3.96 30.40
CA GLN A 475 11.66 -3.67 31.60
C GLN A 475 10.24 -4.24 31.55
N PHE A 476 9.76 -4.60 30.36
CA PHE A 476 8.44 -5.19 30.15
C PHE A 476 8.46 -6.71 30.04
N ILE A 477 9.54 -7.37 30.47
CA ILE A 477 9.60 -8.84 30.44
C ILE A 477 8.42 -9.46 31.20
N GLY A 478 7.74 -10.41 30.57
CA GLY A 478 6.54 -11.06 31.09
C GLY A 478 5.27 -10.19 31.03
N LYS A 479 5.32 -9.02 30.38
CA LYS A 479 4.17 -8.13 30.15
C LYS A 479 3.60 -8.33 28.75
N LYS A 480 2.28 -8.17 28.65
CA LYS A 480 1.56 -8.36 27.39
C LYS A 480 1.77 -7.18 26.44
N TRP A 481 2.56 -7.38 25.39
CA TRP A 481 2.84 -6.36 24.36
C TRP A 481 1.61 -6.03 23.51
N ARG A 482 1.05 -7.07 22.88
CA ARG A 482 -0.14 -7.00 22.03
C ARG A 482 -1.00 -8.24 22.23
N LYS A 483 -2.26 -8.20 21.79
CA LYS A 483 -3.20 -9.32 21.92
C LYS A 483 -2.85 -10.53 21.05
N ASP A 484 -2.15 -10.30 19.95
CA ASP A 484 -1.77 -11.29 18.93
C ASP A 484 -0.32 -11.80 19.07
N PHE A 485 0.40 -11.36 20.11
CA PHE A 485 1.76 -11.81 20.37
C PHE A 485 1.74 -13.10 21.18
N TYR A 486 2.47 -14.10 20.69
CA TYR A 486 2.66 -15.39 21.35
C TYR A 486 3.88 -15.38 22.28
N SER A 487 3.77 -16.06 23.43
CA SER A 487 4.80 -16.07 24.47
C SER A 487 6.11 -16.73 24.04
N PHE A 488 6.07 -17.80 23.24
CA PHE A 488 7.29 -18.51 22.83
C PHE A 488 8.25 -17.63 22.00
N PRO A 489 7.83 -16.99 20.90
CA PRO A 489 8.66 -16.03 20.16
C PRO A 489 9.06 -14.80 20.97
N LEU A 490 8.20 -14.37 21.91
CA LEU A 490 8.48 -13.25 22.77
C LEU A 490 9.65 -13.55 23.73
N ASN A 491 9.65 -14.74 24.33
CA ASN A 491 10.75 -15.21 25.17
C ASN A 491 12.08 -15.24 24.38
N ILE A 492 12.06 -15.72 23.14
CA ILE A 492 13.25 -15.73 22.28
C ILE A 492 13.72 -14.30 21.98
N THR A 493 12.79 -13.37 21.74
CA THR A 493 13.11 -11.95 21.55
C THR A 493 13.85 -11.40 22.78
N TYR A 494 13.37 -11.71 23.98
CA TYR A 494 14.04 -11.30 25.23
C TYR A 494 15.37 -12.01 25.47
N THR A 495 15.50 -13.29 25.14
CA THR A 495 16.78 -14.01 25.17
C THR A 495 17.81 -13.28 24.29
N LYS A 496 17.43 -12.91 23.07
CA LYS A 496 18.32 -12.21 22.15
C LYS A 496 18.69 -10.80 22.63
N ILE A 497 17.76 -10.08 23.28
CA ILE A 497 18.09 -8.83 23.98
C ILE A 497 19.14 -9.06 25.08
N ASN A 498 18.99 -10.13 25.87
CA ASN A 498 19.96 -10.47 26.91
C ASN A 498 21.31 -10.90 26.33
N ASP A 499 21.33 -11.59 25.19
CA ASP A 499 22.56 -11.93 24.47
C ASP A 499 23.28 -10.67 24.02
N CYS A 500 22.56 -9.67 23.50
CA CYS A 500 23.09 -8.33 23.20
C CYS A 500 23.70 -7.63 24.42
N PHE A 501 23.06 -7.71 25.59
CA PHE A 501 23.65 -7.13 26.81
C PHE A 501 24.91 -7.89 27.24
N THR A 502 24.90 -9.21 27.11
CA THR A 502 26.03 -10.08 27.47
C THR A 502 27.23 -9.83 26.56
N SER A 503 27.01 -9.75 25.25
CA SER A 503 28.06 -9.48 24.26
C SER A 503 28.70 -8.10 24.46
N LEU A 504 27.90 -7.11 24.85
CA LEU A 504 28.38 -5.75 25.16
C LEU A 504 28.94 -5.61 26.59
N GLN A 505 28.93 -6.67 27.41
CA GLN A 505 29.25 -6.63 28.85
C GLN A 505 28.49 -5.51 29.60
N TYR A 506 27.22 -5.32 29.24
CA TYR A 506 26.43 -4.17 29.64
C TYR A 506 25.35 -4.51 30.68
N THR A 507 25.12 -3.59 31.63
CA THR A 507 24.04 -3.70 32.63
C THR A 507 22.91 -2.75 32.28
N PRO A 508 21.67 -3.24 32.02
CA PRO A 508 20.54 -2.41 31.59
C PRO A 508 20.13 -1.33 32.60
N LYS A 509 19.77 -0.15 32.10
CA LYS A 509 19.19 0.94 32.91
C LYS A 509 17.69 0.74 33.11
N VAL A 510 17.17 1.32 34.18
CA VAL A 510 15.73 1.38 34.48
C VAL A 510 15.18 2.74 34.07
N TYR A 511 14.00 2.76 33.44
CA TYR A 511 13.33 3.96 32.96
C TYR A 511 12.01 4.12 33.70
N GLU A 512 11.87 5.21 34.45
CA GLU A 512 10.71 5.42 35.32
C GLU A 512 9.44 5.83 34.56
N ASN A 513 9.57 6.45 33.38
CA ASN A 513 8.47 7.12 32.67
C ASN A 513 8.22 6.60 31.23
N LEU A 514 8.15 5.28 31.02
CA LEU A 514 7.83 4.73 29.68
C LEU A 514 6.32 4.59 29.41
N THR A 515 5.48 4.59 30.44
CA THR A 515 4.05 4.31 30.29
C THR A 515 3.18 5.29 31.05
N SER A 516 1.91 5.40 30.64
CA SER A 516 0.92 6.26 31.31
C SER A 516 0.36 5.67 32.61
N ILE A 517 0.74 4.45 32.99
CA ILE A 517 0.29 3.74 34.21
C ILE A 517 1.47 2.95 34.80
N PRO A 518 1.46 2.60 36.10
CA PRO A 518 2.54 1.79 36.66
C PRO A 518 2.71 0.43 35.96
N TYR A 519 3.95 -0.01 35.73
CA TYR A 519 4.25 -1.31 35.12
C TYR A 519 3.55 -2.47 35.83
N SER A 520 3.39 -2.40 37.15
CA SER A 520 2.67 -3.39 37.97
C SER A 520 1.22 -3.58 37.54
N GLU A 521 0.58 -2.54 36.98
CA GLU A 521 -0.80 -2.57 36.49
C GLU A 521 -0.93 -3.09 35.06
N ILE A 522 0.17 -3.21 34.31
CA ILE A 522 0.17 -3.77 32.96
C ILE A 522 -0.01 -5.29 33.05
N SER A 523 -0.93 -5.82 32.25
CA SER A 523 -1.25 -7.24 32.17
C SER A 523 0.04 -8.07 32.01
N LYS A 524 0.16 -9.12 32.83
CA LYS A 524 1.15 -10.17 32.56
C LYS A 524 0.70 -10.97 31.33
N GLU A 525 1.65 -11.56 30.59
CA GLU A 525 1.33 -12.36 29.39
C GLU A 525 0.41 -13.55 29.68
N ASN A 526 0.50 -14.12 30.89
CA ASN A 526 -0.22 -15.34 31.28
C ASN A 526 -1.43 -15.09 32.19
N ASP A 527 -1.87 -13.84 32.35
CA ASP A 527 -3.01 -13.53 33.23
C ASP A 527 -4.35 -13.80 32.52
N LYS A 528 -5.06 -14.83 32.98
CA LYS A 528 -6.37 -15.24 32.44
C LYS A 528 -7.50 -14.25 32.79
N TYR A 529 -7.31 -13.41 33.82
CA TYR A 529 -8.38 -12.63 34.46
C TYR A 529 -8.32 -11.12 34.18
N ASN A 530 -7.22 -10.57 33.67
CA ASN A 530 -7.06 -9.13 33.49
C ASN A 530 -6.68 -8.77 32.03
N ARG A 531 -7.66 -8.80 31.13
CA ARG A 531 -7.43 -8.81 29.67
C ARG A 531 -7.27 -7.43 29.01
N ASP A 532 -7.44 -6.34 29.75
CA ASP A 532 -7.83 -5.07 29.11
C ASP A 532 -6.69 -4.08 28.84
N LYS A 533 -5.50 -4.26 29.43
CA LYS A 533 -4.37 -3.31 29.30
C LYS A 533 -3.14 -3.95 28.64
N ALA A 534 -3.04 -3.87 27.31
CA ALA A 534 -1.84 -4.26 26.55
C ALA A 534 -0.86 -3.08 26.42
N LEU A 535 0.45 -3.36 26.37
CA LEU A 535 1.49 -2.31 26.34
C LEU A 535 1.32 -1.36 25.15
N GLU A 536 0.85 -1.86 24.01
CA GLU A 536 0.54 -1.05 22.82
C GLU A 536 -0.40 0.15 23.08
N THR A 537 -1.20 0.08 24.14
CA THR A 537 -2.18 1.11 24.51
C THR A 537 -1.65 2.14 25.51
N VAL A 538 -0.56 1.85 26.24
CA VAL A 538 -0.07 2.68 27.35
C VAL A 538 1.39 3.13 27.21
N LEU A 539 2.14 2.54 26.27
CA LEU A 539 3.53 2.91 25.97
C LEU A 539 3.57 4.28 25.29
N LEU A 540 4.19 5.25 25.97
CA LEU A 540 4.31 6.63 25.52
C LEU A 540 5.34 6.75 24.39
N ASP A 541 6.45 6.00 24.51
CA ASP A 541 7.49 5.96 23.49
C ASP A 541 7.10 4.99 22.36
N LYS A 542 6.62 5.57 21.25
CA LYS A 542 6.20 4.80 20.08
C LYS A 542 7.39 4.18 19.34
N ASP A 543 8.59 4.71 19.46
CA ASP A 543 9.76 4.19 18.75
C ASP A 543 10.29 2.92 19.43
N VAL A 544 10.30 2.89 20.78
CA VAL A 544 10.50 1.65 21.55
C VAL A 544 9.48 0.60 21.13
N ARG A 545 8.21 1.01 20.99
CA ARG A 545 7.14 0.11 20.53
C ARG A 545 7.44 -0.47 19.15
N TYR A 546 7.74 0.38 18.18
CA TYR A 546 7.96 -0.06 16.80
C TYR A 546 9.22 -0.91 16.66
N TRP A 547 10.30 -0.55 17.35
CA TRP A 547 11.53 -1.34 17.38
C TRP A 547 11.25 -2.73 17.93
N PHE A 548 10.57 -2.86 19.07
CA PHE A 548 10.32 -4.17 19.67
C PHE A 548 9.40 -5.03 18.80
N GLU A 549 8.36 -4.42 18.23
CA GLU A 549 7.51 -5.14 17.28
C GLU A 549 8.32 -5.59 16.04
N ASP A 550 9.26 -4.79 15.53
CA ASP A 550 10.16 -5.17 14.43
C ASP A 550 11.09 -6.33 14.83
N ALA A 551 11.65 -6.30 16.05
CA ALA A 551 12.47 -7.37 16.63
C ALA A 551 11.70 -8.68 16.81
N TYR A 552 10.48 -8.60 17.33
CA TYR A 552 9.57 -9.73 17.44
C TYR A 552 9.24 -10.33 16.07
N GLN A 553 8.97 -9.49 15.07
CA GLN A 553 8.69 -9.94 13.71
C GLN A 553 9.92 -10.62 13.07
N ASP A 554 11.13 -10.13 13.31
CA ASP A 554 12.36 -10.79 12.86
C ASP A 554 12.53 -12.19 13.48
N VAL A 555 12.32 -12.32 14.79
CA VAL A 555 12.38 -13.63 15.50
C VAL A 555 11.35 -14.61 14.96
N ILE A 556 10.11 -14.17 14.79
CA ILE A 556 9.03 -14.97 14.19
C ILE A 556 9.46 -15.53 12.83
N LYS A 557 10.15 -14.74 12.02
CA LYS A 557 10.60 -15.15 10.68
C LYS A 557 11.74 -16.16 10.72
N LYS A 558 12.72 -15.98 11.61
CA LYS A 558 13.80 -16.98 11.80
C LYS A 558 13.25 -18.33 12.24
N LEU A 559 12.22 -18.33 13.08
CA LEU A 559 11.50 -19.55 13.45
C LEU A 559 10.80 -20.20 12.26
N MET A 560 10.20 -19.42 11.36
CA MET A 560 9.63 -19.94 10.11
C MET A 560 10.69 -20.59 9.22
N LEU A 561 11.85 -19.96 9.05
CA LEU A 561 12.94 -20.45 8.19
C LEU A 561 13.77 -21.59 8.81
N LYS A 562 13.50 -21.97 10.06
CA LYS A 562 14.28 -22.96 10.84
C LYS A 562 15.79 -22.65 10.87
N SER A 563 16.16 -21.37 10.75
CA SER A 563 17.56 -20.94 10.77
C SER A 563 18.13 -21.09 12.18
N LYS A 564 19.24 -21.82 12.32
CA LYS A 564 20.03 -21.84 13.56
C LYS A 564 21.10 -20.76 13.47
N GLU A 565 21.18 -19.84 14.43
CA GLU A 565 22.29 -18.89 14.51
C GLU A 565 23.36 -19.38 15.49
N ALA A 566 24.61 -19.31 15.04
CA ALA A 566 25.82 -19.63 15.78
C ALA A 566 26.97 -18.70 15.36
N VAL A 567 26.70 -17.39 15.23
CA VAL A 567 27.69 -16.40 14.77
C VAL A 567 27.75 -15.23 15.75
N GLY A 568 28.95 -14.67 15.96
CA GLY A 568 29.18 -13.50 16.80
C GLY A 568 28.56 -12.20 16.24
N GLN A 569 28.48 -11.15 17.07
CA GLN A 569 27.67 -9.96 16.79
C GLN A 569 28.22 -9.03 15.69
N GLU A 570 29.52 -8.71 15.70
CA GLU A 570 30.12 -7.85 14.65
C GLU A 570 30.08 -8.53 13.28
N ASP A 571 30.36 -9.84 13.27
CA ASP A 571 30.19 -10.69 12.08
C ASP A 571 28.73 -10.66 11.59
N TYR A 572 27.75 -10.57 12.50
CA TYR A 572 26.34 -10.62 12.13
C TYR A 572 25.89 -9.42 11.28
N VAL A 573 26.19 -8.19 11.72
CA VAL A 573 25.73 -6.97 11.02
C VAL A 573 26.42 -6.82 9.66
N LEU A 574 27.73 -7.09 9.61
CA LEU A 574 28.50 -7.04 8.37
C LEU A 574 27.99 -8.08 7.37
N GLU A 575 27.79 -9.32 7.81
CA GLU A 575 27.25 -10.39 6.97
C GLU A 575 25.84 -10.08 6.46
N SER A 576 24.95 -9.52 7.30
CA SER A 576 23.62 -9.07 6.86
C SER A 576 23.72 -8.04 5.73
N LYS A 577 24.62 -7.05 5.87
CA LYS A 577 24.83 -6.01 4.86
C LYS A 577 25.35 -6.61 3.54
N THR A 578 26.38 -7.45 3.61
CA THR A 578 26.93 -8.13 2.43
C THR A 578 25.87 -8.95 1.69
N LEU A 579 25.07 -9.73 2.42
CA LEU A 579 24.00 -10.53 1.83
C LEU A 579 22.89 -9.67 1.21
N GLU A 580 22.55 -8.52 1.79
CA GLU A 580 21.63 -7.57 1.17
C GLU A 580 22.19 -6.98 -0.13
N GLU A 581 23.47 -6.62 -0.16
CA GLU A 581 24.12 -6.09 -1.37
C GLU A 581 24.13 -7.15 -2.48
N GLU A 582 24.49 -8.40 -2.18
CA GLU A 582 24.41 -9.52 -3.12
C GLU A 582 22.96 -9.79 -3.59
N SER A 583 21.98 -9.60 -2.70
CA SER A 583 20.57 -9.80 -3.00
C SER A 583 20.04 -8.84 -4.08
N TRP A 584 20.65 -7.67 -4.18
CA TRP A 584 20.27 -6.64 -5.16
C TRP A 584 20.61 -7.05 -6.59
N ASP A 585 21.71 -7.75 -6.79
CA ASP A 585 22.12 -8.27 -8.10
C ASP A 585 21.40 -9.59 -8.42
N THR A 586 21.21 -10.44 -7.41
CA THR A 586 20.48 -11.69 -7.58
C THR A 586 18.98 -11.46 -7.73
N LEU A 587 18.44 -10.32 -7.27
CA LEU A 587 17.02 -9.95 -7.29
C LEU A 587 16.14 -10.92 -6.47
N LYS A 588 16.67 -11.36 -5.34
CA LYS A 588 16.05 -12.33 -4.42
C LYS A 588 16.51 -12.02 -3.00
N ALA A 589 15.56 -11.88 -2.08
CA ALA A 589 15.86 -11.60 -0.68
C ALA A 589 16.81 -12.64 -0.06
N PRO A 590 17.78 -12.21 0.76
CA PRO A 590 18.75 -13.10 1.39
C PRO A 590 18.17 -13.88 2.59
N GLY A 591 16.93 -13.58 3.02
CA GLY A 591 16.36 -14.20 4.23
C GLY A 591 16.89 -13.58 5.52
N ARG A 592 17.59 -12.44 5.43
CA ARG A 592 18.24 -11.76 6.54
C ARG A 592 18.20 -10.23 6.36
N GLY A 593 18.36 -9.49 7.46
CA GLY A 593 18.30 -8.03 7.46
C GLY A 593 16.89 -7.49 7.17
N ARG A 594 16.79 -6.42 6.39
CA ARG A 594 15.55 -5.78 5.97
C ARG A 594 14.75 -6.66 5.02
N TYR A 595 15.43 -7.38 4.13
CA TYR A 595 14.80 -8.15 3.06
C TYR A 595 14.77 -9.64 3.44
N LEU A 596 13.65 -10.04 4.05
CA LEU A 596 13.52 -11.41 4.57
C LEU A 596 12.87 -12.35 3.56
N PHE A 597 12.09 -11.84 2.62
CA PHE A 597 11.36 -12.65 1.65
C PHE A 597 11.27 -11.96 0.30
N GLY A 598 10.88 -12.76 -0.68
CA GLY A 598 10.55 -12.30 -2.01
C GLY A 598 11.68 -12.49 -3.01
N ARG A 599 11.28 -12.53 -4.28
CA ARG A 599 12.18 -12.65 -5.43
C ARG A 599 11.48 -12.08 -6.65
N SER A 600 12.24 -11.68 -7.66
CA SER A 600 11.63 -11.13 -8.88
C SER A 600 10.86 -12.22 -9.65
N LEU A 601 9.59 -11.93 -9.96
CA LEU A 601 8.73 -12.80 -10.78
C LEU A 601 9.17 -12.84 -12.25
N LEU A 602 10.06 -11.93 -12.66
CA LEU A 602 10.66 -11.89 -13.99
C LEU A 602 11.87 -12.84 -14.11
N LYS A 603 12.42 -13.33 -12.99
CA LYS A 603 13.67 -14.12 -12.96
C LYS A 603 13.51 -15.53 -12.39
N TYR A 604 12.59 -15.71 -11.43
CA TYR A 604 12.49 -16.95 -10.66
C TYR A 604 11.12 -17.61 -10.78
N THR A 605 11.09 -18.93 -10.88
CA THR A 605 9.87 -19.75 -10.98
C THR A 605 9.89 -20.96 -10.05
N ASP A 606 10.79 -21.02 -9.06
CA ASP A 606 10.93 -22.17 -8.17
C ASP A 606 9.72 -22.32 -7.22
N ASP A 607 9.19 -23.52 -7.06
CA ASP A 607 8.11 -23.76 -6.10
C ASP A 607 8.56 -23.57 -4.64
N ARG A 608 7.68 -23.01 -3.82
CA ARG A 608 7.99 -22.70 -2.41
C ARG A 608 6.78 -22.86 -1.51
N SER A 609 7.06 -23.22 -0.26
CA SER A 609 6.08 -23.25 0.83
C SER A 609 5.83 -21.85 1.37
N CYS A 610 4.78 -21.72 2.18
CA CYS A 610 4.31 -20.43 2.68
C CYS A 610 5.30 -19.73 3.62
N ASP A 611 6.05 -20.49 4.40
CA ASP A 611 7.15 -20.00 5.25
C ASP A 611 8.25 -19.31 4.42
N MET A 612 8.67 -19.93 3.31
CA MET A 612 9.67 -19.36 2.40
C MET A 612 9.14 -18.14 1.62
N ALA A 613 7.82 -18.00 1.48
CA ALA A 613 7.17 -16.86 0.85
C ALA A 613 6.78 -15.75 1.87
N GLY A 614 7.06 -15.94 3.16
CA GLY A 614 6.71 -14.97 4.20
C GLY A 614 5.21 -14.81 4.43
N ILE A 615 4.47 -15.91 4.36
CA ILE A 615 3.00 -15.98 4.49
C ILE A 615 2.65 -16.80 5.75
N PRO A 616 2.54 -16.17 6.93
CA PRO A 616 2.26 -16.88 8.18
C PRO A 616 0.86 -17.50 8.22
N ASN A 617 -0.13 -16.86 7.58
CA ASN A 617 -1.54 -17.25 7.61
C ASN A 617 -2.01 -17.87 6.29
N CYS A 618 -1.28 -18.88 5.81
CA CYS A 618 -1.45 -19.45 4.49
C CYS A 618 -2.80 -20.18 4.25
N VAL A 619 -3.19 -20.30 2.97
CA VAL A 619 -4.34 -21.11 2.50
C VAL A 619 -3.94 -22.40 1.76
N CYS A 620 -2.65 -22.67 1.60
CA CYS A 620 -2.15 -23.87 0.96
C CYS A 620 -2.34 -25.10 1.87
N ASP A 621 -2.91 -26.19 1.34
CA ASP A 621 -3.07 -27.45 2.07
C ASP A 621 -1.72 -28.10 2.40
N GLY A 622 -1.62 -28.73 3.58
CA GLY A 622 -0.44 -29.50 3.98
C GLY A 622 0.74 -28.67 4.50
N ASP A 623 0.66 -27.34 4.44
CA ASP A 623 1.67 -26.46 5.03
C ASP A 623 1.35 -26.16 6.50
N ASP A 624 2.33 -26.35 7.37
CA ASP A 624 2.22 -26.07 8.79
C ASP A 624 2.30 -24.56 9.00
N SER A 625 1.15 -23.91 9.19
CA SER A 625 1.13 -22.50 9.59
C SER A 625 1.94 -22.30 10.86
N ILE A 626 2.52 -21.11 11.02
CA ILE A 626 3.22 -20.75 12.26
C ILE A 626 2.30 -20.94 13.48
N THR A 627 0.98 -20.80 13.30
CA THR A 627 -0.04 -21.09 14.30
C THR A 627 0.04 -22.53 14.80
N LYS A 628 0.32 -23.52 13.94
CA LYS A 628 0.51 -24.92 14.35
C LYS A 628 1.86 -25.15 15.03
N ILE A 629 2.92 -24.47 14.59
CA ILE A 629 4.24 -24.53 15.25
C ILE A 629 4.12 -23.93 16.66
N ILE A 630 3.53 -22.75 16.78
CA ILE A 630 3.33 -22.02 18.03
C ILE A 630 2.32 -22.76 18.94
N ALA A 631 1.22 -23.30 18.41
CA ALA A 631 0.25 -24.08 19.19
C ALA A 631 0.76 -25.46 19.64
N LYS A 632 1.83 -25.99 19.02
CA LYS A 632 2.55 -27.18 19.50
C LYS A 632 3.64 -26.85 20.53
N SER A 633 4.02 -25.57 20.67
CA SER A 633 5.16 -25.10 21.48
C SER A 633 4.74 -24.37 22.77
N GLY A 634 3.46 -24.05 22.92
CA GLY A 634 2.83 -23.56 24.16
C GLY A 634 1.92 -24.62 24.74
#